data_AF-A0AAN8TNS4-F1
#
_entry.id   AF-A0AAN8TNS4-F1
#
_cell.length_a   1.000
_cell.length_b   1.000
_cell.length_c   1.000
_cell.angle_alpha   90.00
_cell.angle_beta   90.00
_cell.angle_gamma   90.00
#
_symmetry.space_group_name_H-M   'P 1'
#
loop_
_entity.id
_entity.type
_entity.pdbx_description
1 polymer ?
#
loop_
_entity_poly.entity_id
_entity_poly.type
_entity_poly.pdbx_seq_one_letter_code
_entity_poly.pdbx_strand_id
1 'polypeptide(L)'
;MATSIFLFVLLFTTVLSRTTPDNASRTKILDVSSSIQKTHNPFSLDSSLNSLKHEENQISSSLLSFQLHSRVAVRGTSHKDYNSLMLARLERDSARAKSLQTRVDLVVQGIGKSDLKPMETEFREIQAEEIEGPIISGTSQGSGEYFSRIGIGHPPSHVYMVLDTGSDVNWVQCSPCADCYQQADPIFEPASSSTFTPLTCETQQCKSLDVSECRNDTCLYEVSYGDGSYTVGDFVTESITFAGSSSVENVAIGCGHNNEGLFVGAAGLLGLGGGALSFPSQINASSFSYCLVDRDSDSTSTLEFGGATPPNAVTAPIIKNSKLDTFYYVDLTGISVAGNMLSVNPSDFEIADNGDGGVIVDSGTAVTRLKTDVYNTLRDEFVKGTRHLPSTNGVALFDTCYDLKSMKSVEVPTVSFHFSNGNELALSAKNYLIPVDSSSTFCFAFAPSSSLSIIGNVQQQGTRVSFDLNMVGSSASGDDIRSRQLTSQVSRDWRDVFWMGVFMLHLVLIGVALAVLGFNRFREKDRLKIDRFTKMILENQPGLTEDFWPFYTVAGAVGTVLAWAWLVLLGSSASNMMKLSVHILTTYLAVISVLCFWQKQFFWGVAFAVGAALQFLYVISVIDRLTFLKEILSGVSPVILISNENRLPFTMLVLQRSVKMVCSLPEVMGVSCAFMLVMLSWLVLWSFGVAGVVALSIGDGGRWWLLVVFCVSLFWTGAVLCNIIHVIVSGMVFLVLIHGDRQATSMPPKPLKKSLRYAVTTSFGSICYGSLFTAAIRTLRWKIRGVRSKIGKNECLLCCVDFLFHLVETLVRFFNKYAYVQIAVYGKNFNRSARDAWELFQSTGVEALIAYDCSGAVILMGTVVSGLVAGTCAGIWTRIKHPDRVMMVGSTSMLMGMILVGLATVVVESAVTSIYICYAEDPVLIQRWDAEFFNKMSEMLHQRLQHRSSRATQVFTSRFDSQTPENTV
;
A
#
# COMPACT_ATOMS: atom_id res chain seq x y z
N MET A 1 27.19 95.57 -14.63
CA MET A 1 27.07 96.00 -13.22
C MET A 1 26.84 94.74 -12.38
N ALA A 2 27.82 94.40 -11.53
CA ALA A 2 27.82 93.43 -10.42
C ALA A 2 27.52 91.92 -10.71
N THR A 3 28.56 91.05 -10.80
CA THR A 3 29.12 90.12 -9.75
C THR A 3 28.29 88.83 -9.56
N SER A 4 28.78 87.60 -9.39
CA SER A 4 30.11 86.96 -9.30
C SER A 4 29.93 85.43 -9.10
N ILE A 5 30.84 84.62 -9.65
CA ILE A 5 31.53 83.45 -9.01
C ILE A 5 30.80 82.07 -8.88
N PHE A 6 31.20 81.15 -9.79
CA PHE A 6 31.84 79.82 -9.60
C PHE A 6 31.15 78.55 -9.03
N LEU A 7 31.50 77.42 -9.71
CA LEU A 7 31.65 76.01 -9.30
C LEU A 7 30.33 75.28 -8.88
N PHE A 8 29.99 74.04 -9.24
CA PHE A 8 30.73 72.88 -9.74
C PHE A 8 29.69 71.81 -10.19
N VAL A 9 30.05 71.01 -11.22
CA VAL A 9 29.71 69.58 -11.38
C VAL A 9 28.33 69.12 -11.91
N LEU A 10 28.43 68.60 -13.15
CA LEU A 10 27.85 67.37 -13.72
C LEU A 10 26.36 67.28 -14.07
N LEU A 11 26.13 67.40 -15.40
CA LEU A 11 25.33 66.48 -16.23
C LEU A 11 24.04 65.89 -15.59
N PHE A 12 22.95 66.62 -15.74
CA PHE A 12 21.61 66.03 -15.84
C PHE A 12 21.02 66.39 -17.20
N THR A 13 21.21 65.51 -18.19
CA THR A 13 20.38 65.52 -19.40
C THR A 13 19.07 64.83 -19.07
N THR A 14 18.01 65.62 -19.13
CA THR A 14 16.61 65.23 -19.09
C THR A 14 16.28 64.24 -20.21
N VAL A 15 16.15 62.96 -19.85
CA VAL A 15 15.40 61.99 -20.66
C VAL A 15 14.03 61.84 -19.98
N LEU A 16 12.98 62.24 -20.69
CA LEU A 16 11.60 61.88 -20.35
C LEU A 16 11.50 60.35 -20.34
N SER A 17 11.55 59.73 -19.16
CA SER A 17 11.14 58.34 -19.00
C SER A 17 9.63 58.32 -18.87
N ARG A 18 8.95 57.85 -19.94
CA ARG A 18 7.56 57.41 -19.85
C ARG A 18 7.52 56.24 -18.87
N THR A 19 6.94 56.46 -17.70
CA THR A 19 6.44 55.37 -16.86
C THR A 19 5.23 54.76 -17.56
N THR A 20 5.48 53.83 -18.47
CA THR A 20 4.48 52.83 -18.85
C THR A 20 4.30 51.90 -17.65
N PRO A 21 3.06 51.62 -17.21
CA PRO A 21 2.83 50.54 -16.25
C PRO A 21 3.30 49.24 -16.92
N ASP A 22 4.19 48.50 -16.24
CA ASP A 22 4.73 47.24 -16.75
C ASP A 22 3.56 46.26 -16.94
N ASN A 23 3.13 46.13 -18.19
CA ASN A 23 2.20 45.11 -18.64
C ASN A 23 3.03 43.82 -18.62
N ALA A 24 2.97 43.05 -17.52
CA ALA A 24 3.57 41.72 -17.46
C ALA A 24 3.19 40.95 -18.73
N SER A 25 4.18 40.50 -19.51
CA SER A 25 3.92 39.86 -20.79
C SER A 25 3.05 38.62 -20.55
N ARG A 26 1.87 38.58 -21.19
CA ARG A 26 0.90 37.47 -21.02
C ARG A 26 1.44 36.14 -21.58
N THR A 27 2.52 36.21 -22.34
CA THR A 27 3.18 35.09 -22.99
C THR A 27 4.70 35.15 -22.79
N LYS A 28 5.35 33.99 -22.93
CA LYS A 28 6.79 33.77 -22.90
C LYS A 28 7.20 33.01 -24.16
N ILE A 29 8.44 33.23 -24.62
CA ILE A 29 9.01 32.53 -25.77
C ILE A 29 9.90 31.38 -25.26
N LEU A 30 9.68 30.18 -25.78
CA LEU A 30 10.55 29.01 -25.59
C LEU A 30 11.35 28.79 -26.87
N ASP A 31 12.68 28.72 -26.76
CA ASP A 31 13.58 28.35 -27.86
C ASP A 31 13.69 26.83 -27.97
N VAL A 32 12.87 26.26 -28.86
CA VAL A 32 12.76 24.81 -29.10
C VAL A 32 14.05 24.25 -29.70
N SER A 33 14.74 25.00 -30.56
CA SER A 33 15.96 24.54 -31.23
C SER A 33 17.09 24.34 -30.23
N SER A 34 17.27 25.30 -29.31
CA SER A 34 18.27 25.21 -28.24
C SER A 34 17.99 24.04 -27.28
N SER A 35 16.71 23.80 -26.94
CA SER A 35 16.30 22.69 -26.08
C SER A 35 16.52 21.33 -26.75
N ILE A 36 16.16 21.17 -28.03
CA ILE A 36 16.37 19.94 -28.79
C ILE A 36 17.86 19.63 -28.97
N GLN A 37 18.69 20.65 -29.25
CA GLN A 37 20.13 20.46 -29.39
C GLN A 37 20.76 19.83 -28.12
N LYS A 38 20.29 20.22 -26.93
CA LYS A 38 20.70 19.59 -25.66
C LYS A 38 20.28 18.11 -25.55
N THR A 39 19.16 17.70 -26.17
CA THR A 39 18.68 16.29 -26.17
C THR A 39 19.40 15.37 -27.16
N HIS A 40 20.05 15.93 -28.19
CA HIS A 40 20.84 15.18 -29.17
C HIS A 40 22.31 15.03 -28.76
N ASN A 41 22.79 15.86 -27.83
CA ASN A 41 24.14 15.82 -27.28
C ASN A 41 24.24 15.36 -25.81
N PRO A 42 23.58 14.28 -25.34
CA PRO A 42 23.94 13.71 -24.04
C PRO A 42 25.32 13.02 -24.07
N PHE A 43 25.92 12.80 -25.25
CA PHE A 43 27.09 11.92 -25.47
C PHE A 43 28.15 12.43 -26.48
N SER A 44 28.16 13.69 -26.90
CA SER A 44 29.13 14.18 -27.89
C SER A 44 30.44 14.63 -27.24
N LEU A 45 31.56 14.00 -27.59
CA LEU A 45 32.90 14.25 -27.06
C LEU A 45 33.65 15.42 -27.74
N ASP A 46 33.00 16.31 -28.49
CA ASP A 46 33.70 16.95 -29.63
C ASP A 46 33.59 18.47 -29.83
N SER A 47 33.46 19.29 -28.78
CA SER A 47 33.54 20.76 -28.97
C SER A 47 34.41 21.56 -28.00
N SER A 48 35.04 20.98 -26.98
CA SER A 48 35.92 21.74 -26.07
C SER A 48 37.42 21.63 -26.40
N LEU A 49 37.86 20.67 -27.23
CA LEU A 49 39.29 20.52 -27.55
C LEU A 49 39.85 21.59 -28.51
N ASN A 50 38.98 22.32 -29.22
CA ASN A 50 39.40 23.36 -30.18
C ASN A 50 39.37 24.79 -29.63
N SER A 51 38.80 25.05 -28.44
CA SER A 51 38.85 26.39 -27.83
C SER A 51 40.08 26.63 -26.94
N LEU A 52 40.80 25.56 -26.58
CA LEU A 52 42.04 25.60 -25.76
C LEU A 52 43.30 26.05 -26.52
N LYS A 53 43.18 26.68 -27.69
CA LYS A 53 44.34 27.20 -28.44
C LYS A 53 44.40 28.72 -28.61
N HIS A 54 43.44 29.49 -28.08
CA HIS A 54 43.43 30.94 -28.35
C HIS A 54 43.44 31.92 -27.18
N GLU A 55 43.45 31.49 -25.92
CA GLU A 55 43.60 32.41 -24.77
C GLU A 55 44.62 31.91 -23.74
N GLU A 56 45.84 31.58 -24.19
CA GLU A 56 47.02 31.69 -23.33
C GLU A 56 47.73 33.01 -23.67
N ASN A 57 47.20 34.12 -23.17
CA ASN A 57 48.04 35.27 -22.85
C ASN A 57 47.30 36.22 -21.89
N GLN A 58 47.90 36.37 -20.70
CA GLN A 58 47.63 37.36 -19.65
C GLN A 58 46.44 37.06 -18.71
N ILE A 59 46.72 36.61 -17.48
CA ILE A 59 46.73 37.44 -16.25
C ILE A 59 47.10 36.56 -15.04
N SER A 60 48.01 37.10 -14.22
CA SER A 60 48.45 36.58 -12.93
C SER A 60 47.54 37.07 -11.80
N SER A 61 46.98 36.15 -11.00
CA SER A 61 47.04 36.11 -9.52
C SER A 61 46.05 35.07 -8.99
N SER A 62 46.42 34.48 -7.86
CA SER A 62 45.85 33.29 -7.22
C SER A 62 44.34 33.33 -6.98
N LEU A 63 43.61 32.49 -7.73
CA LEU A 63 42.37 31.85 -7.33
C LEU A 63 42.43 30.43 -7.91
N LEU A 64 42.48 29.42 -7.04
CA LEU A 64 42.55 28.02 -7.46
C LEU A 64 41.18 27.60 -8.00
N SER A 65 40.90 27.92 -9.26
CA SER A 65 39.69 27.49 -9.96
C SER A 65 39.80 26.01 -10.35
N PHE A 66 39.20 25.11 -9.57
CA PHE A 66 39.02 23.71 -9.98
C PHE A 66 37.81 23.60 -10.92
N GLN A 67 38.05 23.33 -12.21
CA GLN A 67 36.98 22.92 -13.13
C GLN A 67 36.64 21.44 -12.91
N LEU A 68 35.53 21.17 -12.22
CA LEU A 68 34.97 19.82 -12.17
C LEU A 68 34.41 19.44 -13.56
N HIS A 69 34.84 18.28 -14.07
CA HIS A 69 34.34 17.72 -15.32
C HIS A 69 33.35 16.59 -15.01
N SER A 70 32.21 16.56 -15.69
CA SER A 70 31.26 15.45 -15.58
C SER A 70 31.88 14.14 -16.06
N ARG A 71 31.56 13.02 -15.39
CA ARG A 71 32.04 11.66 -15.74
C ARG A 71 31.73 11.27 -17.19
N VAL A 72 30.72 11.86 -17.82
CA VAL A 72 30.37 11.62 -19.24
C VAL A 72 31.45 12.13 -20.20
N ALA A 73 32.26 13.12 -19.79
CA ALA A 73 33.45 13.52 -20.54
C ALA A 73 34.53 12.41 -20.56
N VAL A 74 34.40 11.37 -19.73
CA VAL A 74 35.41 10.31 -19.53
C VAL A 74 34.85 8.89 -19.77
N ARG A 75 33.55 8.62 -19.57
CA ARG A 75 32.94 7.28 -19.67
C ARG A 75 31.47 7.33 -20.08
N GLY A 76 31.07 6.57 -21.10
CA GLY A 76 29.70 6.49 -21.61
C GLY A 76 28.69 5.84 -20.64
N THR A 77 27.41 6.16 -20.81
CA THR A 77 26.30 5.73 -19.91
C THR A 77 25.68 4.37 -20.29
N SER A 78 24.85 3.81 -19.39
CA SER A 78 24.17 2.51 -19.56
C SER A 78 22.82 2.58 -20.32
N HIS A 79 22.29 3.79 -20.58
CA HIS A 79 20.99 3.98 -21.23
C HIS A 79 21.11 4.09 -22.75
N LYS A 80 20.14 3.53 -23.48
CA LYS A 80 20.18 3.42 -24.95
C LYS A 80 19.81 4.72 -25.68
N ASP A 81 18.93 5.54 -25.09
CA ASP A 81 18.42 6.80 -25.65
C ASP A 81 17.93 7.77 -24.56
N TYR A 82 17.66 9.03 -24.93
CA TYR A 82 17.18 10.06 -23.98
C TYR A 82 15.79 9.73 -23.40
N ASN A 83 14.95 9.05 -24.16
CA ASN A 83 13.61 8.66 -23.73
C ASN A 83 13.65 7.66 -22.56
N SER A 84 14.44 6.59 -22.68
CA SER A 84 14.63 5.61 -21.61
C SER A 84 15.25 6.21 -20.34
N LEU A 85 16.14 7.19 -20.50
CA LEU A 85 16.68 7.98 -19.40
C LEU A 85 15.58 8.83 -18.72
N MET A 86 14.74 9.52 -19.50
CA MET A 86 13.66 10.35 -18.98
C MET A 86 12.59 9.52 -18.26
N LEU A 87 12.17 8.38 -18.82
CA LEU A 87 11.19 7.49 -18.19
C LEU A 87 11.66 6.97 -16.83
N ALA A 88 12.94 6.57 -16.72
CA ALA A 88 13.52 6.14 -15.45
C ALA A 88 13.52 7.25 -14.39
N ARG A 89 13.72 8.51 -14.81
CA ARG A 89 13.62 9.68 -13.90
C ARG A 89 12.20 9.90 -13.42
N LEU A 90 11.22 9.81 -14.31
CA LEU A 90 9.80 10.03 -14.00
C LEU A 90 9.23 8.94 -13.07
N GLU A 91 9.71 7.71 -13.19
CA GLU A 91 9.35 6.62 -12.29
C GLU A 91 9.84 6.90 -10.86
N ARG A 92 11.11 7.30 -10.71
CA ARG A 92 11.70 7.69 -9.42
C ARG A 92 11.02 8.90 -8.78
N ASP A 93 10.76 9.93 -9.58
CA ASP A 93 10.03 11.12 -9.14
C ASP A 93 8.62 10.78 -8.61
N SER A 94 7.91 9.89 -9.29
CA SER A 94 6.58 9.44 -8.86
C SER A 94 6.63 8.66 -7.54
N ALA A 95 7.68 7.85 -7.36
CA ALA A 95 7.90 7.08 -6.15
C ALA A 95 8.22 8.03 -4.95
N ARG A 96 9.05 9.06 -5.20
CA ARG A 96 9.40 10.07 -4.20
C ARG A 96 8.26 10.98 -3.79
N ALA A 97 7.45 11.50 -4.72
CA ALA A 97 6.28 12.32 -4.39
C ALA A 97 5.28 11.55 -3.50
N LYS A 98 5.10 10.25 -3.81
CA LYS A 98 4.25 9.35 -3.01
C LYS A 98 4.80 9.13 -1.60
N SER A 99 6.13 9.08 -1.43
CA SER A 99 6.78 9.02 -0.12
C SER A 99 6.39 10.17 0.80
N LEU A 100 6.56 11.40 0.30
CA LEU A 100 6.35 12.61 1.10
C LEU A 100 4.89 12.72 1.54
N GLN A 101 3.98 12.39 0.62
CA GLN A 101 2.56 12.26 0.92
C GLN A 101 2.26 11.19 1.96
N THR A 102 2.90 10.03 1.85
CA THR A 102 2.72 8.95 2.83
C THR A 102 3.19 9.37 4.22
N ARG A 103 4.31 10.11 4.34
CA ARG A 103 4.78 10.64 5.64
C ARG A 103 3.78 11.63 6.25
N VAL A 104 3.17 12.50 5.44
CA VAL A 104 2.07 13.37 5.89
C VAL A 104 0.88 12.54 6.37
N ASP A 105 0.45 11.57 5.56
CA ASP A 105 -0.70 10.71 5.88
C ASP A 105 -0.49 9.88 7.16
N LEU A 106 0.73 9.40 7.41
CA LEU A 106 1.11 8.64 8.60
C LEU A 106 1.06 9.50 9.88
N VAL A 107 1.51 10.75 9.80
CA VAL A 107 1.46 11.68 10.93
C VAL A 107 0.03 12.17 11.20
N VAL A 108 -0.77 12.42 10.15
CA VAL A 108 -2.20 12.77 10.26
C VAL A 108 -3.00 11.66 10.94
N GLN A 109 -2.55 10.40 10.83
CA GLN A 109 -3.19 9.23 11.45
C GLN A 109 -2.77 8.96 12.91
N GLY A 110 -1.90 9.78 13.48
CA GLY A 110 -1.65 9.82 14.93
C GLY A 110 -0.53 8.93 15.45
N ILE A 111 0.50 8.63 14.65
CA ILE A 111 1.80 8.10 15.14
C ILE A 111 2.65 9.31 15.57
N GLY A 112 3.01 9.40 16.86
CA GLY A 112 3.60 10.61 17.45
C GLY A 112 5.05 10.46 17.95
N LYS A 113 5.86 11.48 17.67
CA LYS A 113 7.15 11.87 18.32
C LYS A 113 6.94 12.31 19.79
N SER A 114 6.26 11.52 20.62
CA SER A 114 5.53 12.04 21.80
C SER A 114 6.34 12.53 23.01
N ASP A 115 7.64 12.87 22.90
CA ASP A 115 8.42 13.44 24.02
C ASP A 115 9.41 14.57 23.65
N LEU A 116 9.35 15.14 22.45
CA LEU A 116 10.31 16.17 22.06
C LEU A 116 10.03 17.51 22.75
N LYS A 117 10.82 17.81 23.79
CA LYS A 117 11.10 19.17 24.24
C LYS A 117 12.31 19.72 23.46
N PRO A 118 12.36 21.02 23.15
CA PRO A 118 13.58 21.64 22.65
C PRO A 118 14.66 21.47 23.71
N MET A 119 15.77 20.83 23.36
CA MET A 119 16.95 20.80 24.21
C MET A 119 17.80 22.01 23.84
N GLU A 120 17.78 23.05 24.68
CA GLU A 120 18.84 24.05 24.67
C GLU A 120 20.14 23.34 25.04
N THR A 121 21.08 23.31 24.10
CA THR A 121 22.44 22.84 24.37
C THR A 121 23.39 24.00 24.11
N GLU A 122 23.94 24.56 25.17
CA GLU A 122 25.05 25.52 25.10
C GLU A 122 26.31 24.79 24.63
N PHE A 123 26.70 24.88 23.35
CA PHE A 123 28.08 24.59 22.94
C PHE A 123 28.53 25.43 21.74
N ARG A 124 29.56 26.25 22.01
CA ARG A 124 30.52 26.97 21.15
C ARG A 124 30.07 27.38 19.74
N GLU A 125 29.88 28.70 19.58
CA GLU A 125 29.92 29.40 18.30
C GLU A 125 31.18 29.03 17.51
N ILE A 126 31.04 28.09 16.57
CA ILE A 126 31.87 28.12 15.37
C ILE A 126 31.19 29.19 14.51
N GLN A 127 31.86 30.33 14.31
CA GLN A 127 31.46 31.24 13.25
C GLN A 127 31.44 30.39 11.97
N ALA A 128 30.25 30.20 11.40
CA ALA A 128 30.11 29.58 10.10
C ALA A 128 30.84 30.47 9.08
N GLU A 129 32.14 30.23 8.93
CA GLU A 129 32.88 30.62 7.74
C GLU A 129 32.09 30.10 6.55
N GLU A 130 31.87 30.95 5.55
CA GLU A 130 31.00 30.75 4.38
C GLU A 130 31.25 29.36 3.75
N ILE A 131 30.44 28.35 4.14
CA ILE A 131 30.56 26.99 3.62
C ILE A 131 29.93 27.00 2.24
N GLU A 132 30.73 26.68 1.23
CA GLU A 132 30.30 26.62 -0.16
C GLU A 132 30.65 25.28 -0.80
N GLY A 133 29.72 24.73 -1.58
CA GLY A 133 29.91 23.51 -2.35
C GLY A 133 29.40 23.61 -3.78
N PRO A 134 30.06 22.96 -4.76
CA PRO A 134 29.59 22.94 -6.13
C PRO A 134 28.37 22.03 -6.28
N ILE A 135 27.34 22.51 -6.98
CA ILE A 135 26.15 21.74 -7.34
C ILE A 135 26.20 21.42 -8.84
N ILE A 136 25.96 20.15 -9.16
CA ILE A 136 25.81 19.65 -10.53
C ILE A 136 24.47 18.94 -10.71
N SER A 137 24.02 18.88 -11.97
CA SER A 137 22.91 18.00 -12.33
C SER A 137 23.36 16.54 -12.32
N GLY A 138 22.63 15.66 -11.65
CA GLY A 138 22.86 14.20 -11.67
C GLY A 138 22.49 13.54 -13.01
N THR A 139 22.09 14.34 -14.00
CA THR A 139 21.63 13.89 -15.32
C THR A 139 22.64 12.98 -16.02
N SER A 140 23.92 13.36 -16.01
CA SER A 140 25.01 12.59 -16.59
C SER A 140 25.26 11.25 -15.90
N GLN A 141 24.69 11.03 -14.72
CA GLN A 141 24.85 9.83 -13.91
C GLN A 141 23.60 8.95 -13.94
N GLY A 142 22.58 9.30 -14.73
CA GLY A 142 21.31 8.57 -14.76
C GLY A 142 20.34 9.00 -13.66
N SER A 143 20.60 10.12 -12.98
CA SER A 143 19.74 10.68 -11.94
C SER A 143 18.93 11.88 -12.43
N GLY A 144 17.78 12.11 -11.78
CA GLY A 144 16.96 13.32 -11.92
C GLY A 144 17.19 14.35 -10.81
N GLU A 145 18.09 14.05 -9.87
CA GLU A 145 18.39 14.86 -8.69
C GLU A 145 19.68 15.68 -8.89
N TYR A 146 19.93 16.61 -7.97
CA TYR A 146 21.14 17.44 -7.98
C TYR A 146 22.14 16.96 -6.95
N PHE A 147 23.41 16.95 -7.32
CA PHE A 147 24.49 16.41 -6.49
C PHE A 147 25.45 17.52 -6.08
N SER A 148 26.02 17.37 -4.88
CA SER A 148 27.20 18.11 -4.45
C SER A 148 28.38 17.17 -4.23
N ARG A 149 29.61 17.68 -4.44
CA ARG A 149 30.84 16.95 -4.17
C ARG A 149 31.25 17.21 -2.72
N ILE A 150 31.26 16.17 -1.90
CA ILE A 150 31.47 16.26 -0.46
C ILE A 150 32.59 15.30 -0.04
N GLY A 151 33.54 15.78 0.76
CA GLY A 151 34.57 14.97 1.39
C GLY A 151 34.07 14.38 2.70
N ILE A 152 34.19 13.07 2.88
CA ILE A 152 33.82 12.36 4.12
C ILE A 152 35.08 11.78 4.76
N GLY A 153 35.27 12.02 6.05
CA GLY A 153 36.35 11.47 6.86
C GLY A 153 37.66 12.22 6.84
N HIS A 154 38.63 11.73 7.62
CA HIS A 154 39.99 12.27 7.67
C HIS A 154 41.04 11.18 7.42
N PRO A 155 41.78 11.23 6.28
CA PRO A 155 41.71 12.24 5.21
C PRO A 155 40.39 12.17 4.38
N PRO A 156 39.96 13.29 3.74
CA PRO A 156 38.66 13.37 3.09
C PRO A 156 38.54 12.52 1.81
N SER A 157 37.63 11.55 1.85
CA SER A 157 37.21 10.77 0.68
C SER A 157 36.06 11.47 -0.02
N HIS A 158 36.29 11.95 -1.25
CA HIS A 158 35.31 12.78 -1.96
C HIS A 158 34.29 11.93 -2.72
N VAL A 159 33.02 12.14 -2.43
CA VAL A 159 31.88 11.42 -3.01
C VAL A 159 30.80 12.39 -3.51
N TYR A 160 29.97 11.93 -4.45
CA TYR A 160 28.74 12.64 -4.82
C TYR A 160 27.59 12.31 -3.86
N MET A 161 26.94 13.35 -3.33
CA MET A 161 25.76 13.22 -2.46
C MET A 161 24.57 13.99 -3.03
N VAL A 162 23.38 13.40 -2.91
CA VAL A 162 22.11 14.03 -3.31
C VAL A 162 21.77 15.19 -2.39
N LEU A 163 21.33 16.32 -2.94
CA LEU A 163 20.83 17.46 -2.16
C LEU A 163 19.32 17.38 -1.97
N ASP A 164 18.88 17.28 -0.72
CA ASP A 164 17.49 16.96 -0.42
C ASP A 164 16.88 17.84 0.68
N THR A 165 16.01 18.79 0.32
CA THR A 165 15.25 19.59 1.30
C THR A 165 14.01 18.89 1.88
N GLY A 166 13.70 17.67 1.43
CA GLY A 166 12.61 16.82 1.90
C GLY A 166 13.01 15.76 2.94
N SER A 167 14.26 15.75 3.42
CA SER A 167 14.70 14.82 4.46
C SER A 167 15.76 15.41 5.39
N ASP A 168 15.86 14.83 6.59
CA ASP A 168 16.75 15.32 7.64
C ASP A 168 18.04 14.48 7.76
N VAL A 169 18.01 13.17 7.54
CA VAL A 169 19.18 12.31 7.85
C VAL A 169 20.21 12.35 6.72
N ASN A 170 21.43 12.78 7.05
CA ASN A 170 22.61 12.64 6.19
C ASN A 170 23.13 11.20 6.23
N TRP A 171 23.46 10.58 5.10
CA TRP A 171 24.02 9.20 5.09
C TRP A 171 24.88 8.90 3.85
N VAL A 172 25.73 7.86 3.95
CA VAL A 172 26.63 7.36 2.91
C VAL A 172 26.74 5.82 2.94
N GLN A 173 26.98 5.17 1.79
CA GLN A 173 27.26 3.73 1.77
C GLN A 173 28.66 3.42 2.34
N CYS A 174 28.71 2.45 3.25
CA CYS A 174 29.89 2.04 3.99
C CYS A 174 30.27 0.58 3.79
N SER A 175 31.56 0.29 3.88
CA SER A 175 32.12 -1.05 3.91
C SER A 175 32.23 -1.59 5.35
N PRO A 176 31.98 -2.88 5.60
CA PRO A 176 31.54 -3.89 4.62
C PRO A 176 30.10 -3.63 4.21
N CYS A 177 29.83 -3.66 2.91
CA CYS A 177 28.45 -3.60 2.43
C CYS A 177 27.92 -5.00 2.16
N ALA A 178 26.78 -5.34 2.78
CA ALA A 178 26.09 -6.60 2.56
C ALA A 178 25.32 -6.58 1.24
N ASP A 179 24.45 -5.58 1.07
CA ASP A 179 23.64 -5.36 -0.13
C ASP A 179 23.67 -3.85 -0.45
N CYS A 180 24.38 -3.45 -1.51
CA CYS A 180 24.51 -2.04 -1.93
C CYS A 180 24.24 -1.88 -3.42
N TYR A 181 23.72 -0.72 -3.80
CA TYR A 181 23.64 -0.32 -5.20
C TYR A 181 24.99 0.22 -5.70
N GLN A 182 25.12 0.28 -7.03
CA GLN A 182 26.33 0.81 -7.67
C GLN A 182 26.37 2.34 -7.60
N GLN A 183 27.43 2.88 -7.00
CA GLN A 183 27.75 4.31 -6.94
C GLN A 183 28.91 4.68 -7.89
N ALA A 184 29.10 5.97 -8.16
CA ALA A 184 30.14 6.44 -9.08
C ALA A 184 31.56 6.40 -8.48
N ASP A 185 31.68 6.85 -7.22
CA ASP A 185 32.93 6.86 -6.43
C ASP A 185 33.04 5.57 -5.59
N PRO A 186 34.20 5.20 -5.03
CA PRO A 186 34.34 4.05 -4.14
C PRO A 186 33.47 4.13 -2.88
N ILE A 187 33.04 2.97 -2.36
CA ILE A 187 32.32 2.88 -1.08
C ILE A 187 33.22 3.40 0.04
N PHE A 188 32.66 4.14 1.00
CA PHE A 188 33.41 4.69 2.12
C PHE A 188 33.88 3.56 3.04
N GLU A 189 35.14 3.61 3.45
CA GLU A 189 35.77 2.61 4.33
C GLU A 189 35.94 3.21 5.73
N PRO A 190 35.07 2.87 6.71
CA PRO A 190 35.13 3.45 8.06
C PRO A 190 36.50 3.33 8.71
N ALA A 191 37.16 2.18 8.54
CA ALA A 191 38.48 1.91 9.11
C ALA A 191 39.60 2.78 8.54
N SER A 192 39.37 3.48 7.42
CA SER A 192 40.34 4.38 6.80
C SER A 192 40.28 5.82 7.31
N SER A 193 39.20 6.18 8.04
CA SER A 193 38.98 7.52 8.58
C SER A 193 39.37 7.57 10.06
N SER A 194 40.18 8.56 10.42
CA SER A 194 40.57 8.80 11.82
C SER A 194 39.52 9.54 12.65
N THR A 195 38.49 10.09 12.01
CA THR A 195 37.40 10.86 12.64
C THR A 195 36.10 10.06 12.77
N PHE A 196 36.08 8.81 12.28
CA PHE A 196 34.94 7.91 12.40
C PHE A 196 34.68 7.54 13.86
N THR A 197 33.55 7.98 14.41
CA THR A 197 33.19 7.70 15.81
C THR A 197 31.75 7.18 15.91
N PRO A 198 31.53 5.95 16.40
CA PRO A 198 30.18 5.43 16.61
C PRO A 198 29.40 6.25 17.64
N LEU A 199 28.11 6.51 17.37
CA LEU A 199 27.24 7.16 18.35
C LEU A 199 26.70 6.13 19.34
N THR A 200 26.64 6.52 20.62
CA THR A 200 25.98 5.69 21.63
C THR A 200 24.48 5.88 21.60
N CYS A 201 23.75 4.88 22.08
CA CYS A 201 22.28 4.87 22.05
C CYS A 201 21.65 5.98 22.91
N GLU A 202 22.40 6.51 23.89
CA GLU A 202 21.92 7.57 24.78
C GLU A 202 22.08 8.99 24.20
N THR A 203 22.80 9.12 23.07
CA THR A 203 23.02 10.41 22.42
C THR A 203 21.71 11.02 21.90
N GLN A 204 21.63 12.35 21.92
CA GLN A 204 20.43 13.06 21.47
C GLN A 204 20.20 12.86 19.96
N GLN A 205 21.26 12.73 19.19
CA GLN A 205 21.20 12.45 17.76
C GLN A 205 20.55 11.09 17.50
N CYS A 206 20.94 10.04 18.23
CA CYS A 206 20.32 8.72 18.12
C CYS A 206 18.83 8.76 18.50
N LYS A 207 18.48 9.46 19.58
CA LYS A 207 17.09 9.63 20.04
C LYS A 207 16.21 10.46 19.10
N SER A 208 16.83 11.21 18.19
CA SER A 208 16.12 12.05 17.21
C SER A 208 15.80 11.31 15.91
N LEU A 209 16.29 10.06 15.73
CA LEU A 209 15.93 9.21 14.60
C LEU A 209 14.49 8.71 14.74
N ASP A 210 13.76 8.65 13.62
CA ASP A 210 12.41 8.09 13.58
C ASP A 210 12.43 6.57 13.84
N VAL A 211 13.46 5.87 13.34
CA VAL A 211 13.72 4.45 13.58
C VAL A 211 15.18 4.26 13.97
N SER A 212 15.40 3.71 15.16
CA SER A 212 16.73 3.39 15.69
C SER A 212 16.72 2.07 16.44
N GLU A 213 17.80 1.30 16.35
CA GLU A 213 18.05 0.12 17.18
C GLU A 213 19.35 0.30 17.96
N CYS A 214 19.46 -0.31 19.13
CA CYS A 214 20.68 -0.26 19.94
C CYS A 214 21.35 -1.64 19.97
N ARG A 215 22.60 -1.73 19.52
CA ARG A 215 23.37 -2.97 19.55
C ARG A 215 24.77 -2.74 20.10
N ASN A 216 25.09 -3.39 21.22
CA ASN A 216 26.38 -3.23 21.92
C ASN A 216 26.71 -1.76 22.26
N ASP A 217 25.69 -0.98 22.66
CA ASP A 217 25.77 0.46 22.89
C ASP A 217 26.06 1.30 21.64
N THR A 218 26.08 0.72 20.44
CA THR A 218 26.12 1.44 19.17
C THR A 218 24.70 1.71 18.67
N CYS A 219 24.44 2.95 18.27
CA CYS A 219 23.21 3.37 17.62
C CYS A 219 23.18 2.86 16.18
N LEU A 220 22.15 2.09 15.83
CA LEU A 220 21.83 1.71 14.45
C LEU A 220 20.70 2.59 13.96
N TYR A 221 20.79 3.01 12.71
CA TYR A 221 19.74 3.79 12.05
C TYR A 221 19.10 2.99 10.92
N GLU A 222 17.81 3.25 10.71
CA GLU A 222 17.10 2.86 9.51
C GLU A 222 16.37 4.08 8.97
N VAL A 223 16.57 4.37 7.69
CA VAL A 223 15.78 5.37 6.97
C VAL A 223 15.14 4.68 5.79
N SER A 224 13.82 4.67 5.77
CA SER A 224 13.02 4.25 4.62
C SER A 224 12.51 5.48 3.88
N TYR A 225 12.77 5.51 2.58
CA TYR A 225 12.20 6.45 1.64
C TYR A 225 10.99 5.79 0.98
N GLY A 226 9.92 6.53 0.77
CA GLY A 226 8.67 5.99 0.24
C GLY A 226 8.66 5.77 -1.27
N ASP A 227 9.80 5.97 -1.95
CA ASP A 227 10.05 5.34 -3.24
C ASP A 227 10.35 3.82 -3.11
N GLY A 228 10.42 3.32 -1.87
CA GLY A 228 10.79 1.95 -1.53
C GLY A 228 12.28 1.79 -1.25
N SER A 229 13.08 2.84 -1.44
CA SER A 229 14.50 2.84 -1.11
C SER A 229 14.70 2.84 0.40
N TYR A 230 15.75 2.21 0.88
CA TYR A 230 16.09 2.23 2.29
C TYR A 230 17.61 2.21 2.50
N THR A 231 18.03 2.66 3.67
CA THR A 231 19.40 2.55 4.15
C THR A 231 19.39 2.11 5.61
N VAL A 232 20.23 1.13 5.93
CA VAL A 232 20.39 0.57 7.27
C VAL A 232 21.87 0.43 7.59
N GLY A 233 22.26 0.85 8.79
CA GLY A 233 23.63 0.64 9.27
C GLY A 233 23.90 1.32 10.59
N ASP A 234 25.16 1.69 10.80
CA ASP A 234 25.60 2.34 12.03
C ASP A 234 25.35 3.85 11.96
N PHE A 235 24.83 4.44 13.02
CA PHE A 235 24.73 5.89 13.16
C PHE A 235 25.98 6.40 13.88
N VAL A 236 26.69 7.32 13.23
CA VAL A 236 28.04 7.71 13.62
C VAL A 236 28.22 9.22 13.49
N THR A 237 29.29 9.75 14.07
CA THR A 237 29.77 11.09 13.75
C THR A 237 30.99 11.01 12.87
N GLU A 238 31.08 11.91 11.90
CA GLU A 238 32.18 11.97 10.95
C GLU A 238 32.49 13.43 10.57
N SER A 239 33.66 13.66 9.96
CA SER A 239 34.02 14.96 9.40
C SER A 239 33.52 15.11 7.95
N ILE A 240 32.94 16.27 7.65
CA ILE A 240 32.40 16.64 6.33
C ILE A 240 33.14 17.87 5.80
N THR A 241 33.70 17.75 4.60
CA THR A 241 34.44 18.84 3.94
C THR A 241 33.77 19.23 2.62
N PHE A 242 33.50 20.52 2.42
CA PHE A 242 33.08 21.07 1.14
C PHE A 242 34.27 21.64 0.37
N ALA A 243 34.23 21.57 -0.97
CA ALA A 243 35.33 22.01 -1.81
C ALA A 243 35.59 23.52 -1.62
N GLY A 244 36.75 23.88 -1.04
CA GLY A 244 37.12 25.27 -0.75
C GLY A 244 36.76 25.76 0.66
N SER A 245 36.14 24.92 1.49
CA SER A 245 35.72 25.25 2.87
C SER A 245 36.56 24.48 3.92
N SER A 246 36.54 24.95 5.16
CA SER A 246 37.05 24.18 6.32
C SER A 246 36.18 22.94 6.58
N SER A 247 36.78 21.92 7.20
CA SER A 247 36.05 20.68 7.53
C SER A 247 35.14 20.92 8.73
N VAL A 248 33.88 20.47 8.64
CA VAL A 248 32.93 20.45 9.75
C VAL A 248 33.07 19.10 10.47
N GLU A 249 33.48 19.14 11.72
CA GLU A 249 33.66 17.94 12.53
C GLU A 249 32.37 17.53 13.26
N ASN A 250 32.32 16.27 13.69
CA ASN A 250 31.26 15.69 14.52
C ASN A 250 29.85 15.77 13.92
N VAL A 251 29.73 15.70 12.59
CA VAL A 251 28.42 15.66 11.92
C VAL A 251 27.88 14.24 12.04
N ALA A 252 26.68 14.10 12.62
CA ALA A 252 25.97 12.84 12.70
C ALA A 252 25.50 12.42 11.30
N ILE A 253 25.98 11.25 10.86
CA ILE A 253 25.65 10.63 9.58
C ILE A 253 25.31 9.15 9.76
N GLY A 254 24.48 8.65 8.86
CA GLY A 254 24.26 7.23 8.68
C GLY A 254 25.37 6.58 7.85
N CYS A 255 26.01 5.55 8.39
CA CYS A 255 26.96 4.69 7.70
C CYS A 255 26.24 3.42 7.25
N GLY A 256 25.69 3.44 6.03
CA GLY A 256 24.78 2.40 5.53
C GLY A 256 25.52 1.17 5.03
N HIS A 257 25.23 0.00 5.62
CA HIS A 257 25.79 -1.30 5.24
C HIS A 257 24.83 -2.16 4.42
N ASN A 258 23.55 -1.78 4.40
CA ASN A 258 22.51 -2.37 3.56
C ASN A 258 21.69 -1.23 2.96
N ASN A 259 21.83 -1.02 1.65
CA ASN A 259 21.26 0.09 0.92
C ASN A 259 20.66 -0.43 -0.39
N GLU A 260 19.34 -0.33 -0.52
CA GLU A 260 18.64 -0.61 -1.76
C GLU A 260 17.87 0.65 -2.16
N GLY A 261 17.93 1.02 -3.43
CA GLY A 261 17.20 2.21 -3.85
C GLY A 261 17.63 2.83 -5.17
N LEU A 262 16.96 3.94 -5.47
CA LEU A 262 17.05 4.66 -6.74
C LEU A 262 18.09 5.80 -6.74
N PHE A 263 19.14 5.74 -5.91
CA PHE A 263 20.17 6.79 -5.75
C PHE A 263 21.28 6.75 -6.82
N VAL A 264 20.95 6.29 -8.03
CA VAL A 264 21.90 5.94 -9.11
C VAL A 264 23.02 6.96 -9.25
N GLY A 265 24.26 6.52 -8.98
CA GLY A 265 25.48 7.31 -9.13
C GLY A 265 25.95 8.05 -7.88
N ALA A 266 25.08 8.38 -6.93
CA ALA A 266 25.45 9.03 -5.67
C ALA A 266 25.92 8.00 -4.63
N ALA A 267 26.81 8.39 -3.72
CA ALA A 267 27.22 7.54 -2.60
C ALA A 267 26.25 7.59 -1.41
N GLY A 268 25.31 8.54 -1.43
CA GLY A 268 24.37 8.79 -0.35
C GLY A 268 23.65 10.14 -0.51
N LEU A 269 23.18 10.70 0.60
CA LEU A 269 22.27 11.85 0.61
C LEU A 269 22.63 12.85 1.71
N LEU A 270 22.59 14.14 1.37
CA LEU A 270 22.72 15.28 2.27
C LEU A 270 21.32 15.84 2.56
N GLY A 271 20.85 15.65 3.79
CA GLY A 271 19.56 16.13 4.26
C GLY A 271 19.60 17.62 4.59
N LEU A 272 18.81 18.41 3.87
CA LEU A 272 18.67 19.86 4.01
C LEU A 272 17.31 20.27 4.61
N GLY A 273 16.54 19.31 5.14
CA GLY A 273 15.25 19.54 5.78
C GLY A 273 15.32 20.44 7.03
N GLY A 274 14.17 20.73 7.62
CA GLY A 274 14.04 21.58 8.80
C GLY A 274 14.21 20.87 10.15
N GLY A 275 14.41 19.55 10.16
CA GLY A 275 14.55 18.76 11.39
C GLY A 275 15.96 18.80 11.98
N ALA A 276 16.08 18.41 13.25
CA ALA A 276 17.32 18.52 14.03
C ALA A 276 18.52 17.71 13.49
N LEU A 277 18.26 16.64 12.72
CA LEU A 277 19.32 15.82 12.11
C LEU A 277 19.79 16.35 10.74
N SER A 278 19.13 17.36 10.18
CA SER A 278 19.52 17.99 8.92
C SER A 278 20.88 18.66 9.01
N PHE A 279 21.62 18.69 7.90
CA PHE A 279 22.91 19.35 7.84
C PHE A 279 22.85 20.84 8.26
N PRO A 280 21.90 21.67 7.76
CA PRO A 280 21.79 23.06 8.21
C PRO A 280 21.58 23.19 9.73
N SER A 281 20.80 22.30 10.34
CA SER A 281 20.55 22.33 11.78
C SER A 281 21.77 21.87 12.59
N GLN A 282 22.48 20.84 12.13
CA GLN A 282 23.67 20.32 12.80
C GLN A 282 24.83 21.33 12.82
N ILE A 283 24.94 22.19 11.81
CA ILE A 283 25.94 23.28 11.76
C ILE A 283 25.41 24.62 12.29
N ASN A 284 24.17 24.64 12.77
CA ASN A 284 23.49 25.84 13.26
C ASN A 284 23.48 27.00 12.24
N ALA A 285 23.21 26.67 10.97
CA ALA A 285 23.13 27.67 9.90
C ALA A 285 21.94 28.62 10.13
N SER A 286 22.17 29.92 10.01
CA SER A 286 21.11 30.93 10.02
C SER A 286 20.30 30.93 8.71
N SER A 287 20.95 30.60 7.61
CA SER A 287 20.37 30.50 6.29
C SER A 287 21.15 29.54 5.42
N PHE A 288 20.52 29.04 4.38
CA PHE A 288 21.23 28.40 3.27
C PHE A 288 20.55 28.74 1.95
N SER A 289 21.30 28.63 0.86
CA SER A 289 20.77 28.86 -0.47
C SER A 289 21.45 28.00 -1.51
N TYR A 290 20.71 27.66 -2.56
CA TYR A 290 21.24 26.98 -3.72
C TYR A 290 20.67 27.57 -5.00
N CYS A 291 21.40 27.43 -6.10
CA CYS A 291 20.93 27.77 -7.43
C CYS A 291 21.01 26.52 -8.30
N LEU A 292 19.89 25.99 -8.79
CA LEU A 292 19.92 24.78 -9.60
C LEU A 292 20.19 25.13 -11.06
N VAL A 293 21.25 24.54 -11.65
CA VAL A 293 21.51 24.64 -13.10
C VAL A 293 20.43 23.96 -13.93
N ASP A 294 20.36 24.30 -15.21
CA ASP A 294 19.56 23.56 -16.19
C ASP A 294 19.91 22.07 -16.14
N ARG A 295 18.89 21.21 -16.08
CA ARG A 295 19.03 19.75 -15.93
C ARG A 295 20.02 19.12 -16.92
N ASP A 296 19.97 19.53 -18.18
CA ASP A 296 20.77 18.97 -19.26
C ASP A 296 22.03 19.81 -19.55
N SER A 297 22.49 20.63 -18.58
CA SER A 297 23.72 21.40 -18.67
C SER A 297 24.87 20.72 -17.92
N ASP A 298 26.08 20.84 -18.47
CA ASP A 298 27.33 20.48 -17.78
C ASP A 298 27.84 21.60 -16.86
N SER A 299 27.09 22.71 -16.72
CA SER A 299 27.45 23.81 -15.84
C SER A 299 27.39 23.42 -14.36
N THR A 300 28.23 24.06 -13.56
CA THR A 300 28.21 23.96 -12.10
C THR A 300 27.56 25.20 -11.49
N SER A 301 27.00 25.05 -10.30
CA SER A 301 26.40 26.11 -9.49
C SER A 301 26.82 25.95 -8.03
N THR A 302 26.22 26.70 -7.10
CA THR A 302 26.72 26.83 -5.72
C THR A 302 25.62 26.49 -4.70
N LEU A 303 26.01 25.79 -3.65
CA LEU A 303 25.29 25.62 -2.37
C LEU A 303 26.05 26.46 -1.35
N GLU A 304 25.38 27.40 -0.70
CA GLU A 304 25.98 28.38 0.21
C GLU A 304 25.24 28.38 1.55
N PHE A 305 25.97 28.36 2.66
CA PHE A 305 25.43 28.48 4.02
C PHE A 305 25.84 29.83 4.64
N GLY A 306 24.91 30.50 5.32
CA GLY A 306 25.16 31.79 5.98
C GLY A 306 25.22 33.01 5.06
N GLY A 307 24.84 32.85 3.78
CA GLY A 307 24.83 33.94 2.80
C GLY A 307 23.72 34.97 3.03
N ALA A 308 23.98 36.24 2.69
CA ALA A 308 23.01 37.32 2.77
C ALA A 308 21.95 37.23 1.65
N THR A 309 20.70 37.53 1.98
CA THR A 309 19.62 37.57 0.99
C THR A 309 19.85 38.73 0.01
N PRO A 310 19.84 38.48 -1.31
CA PRO A 310 19.96 39.55 -2.30
C PRO A 310 18.82 40.56 -2.19
N PRO A 311 19.08 41.86 -2.38
CA PRO A 311 18.07 42.93 -2.19
C PRO A 311 16.90 42.87 -3.18
N ASN A 312 17.03 42.15 -4.29
CA ASN A 312 15.99 41.98 -5.32
C ASN A 312 15.31 40.60 -5.25
N ALA A 313 15.42 39.88 -4.13
CA ALA A 313 14.81 38.56 -3.98
C ALA A 313 13.28 38.67 -3.84
N VAL A 314 12.56 37.76 -4.50
CA VAL A 314 11.13 37.54 -4.25
C VAL A 314 11.04 36.74 -2.95
N THR A 315 10.45 37.33 -1.90
CA THR A 315 10.28 36.67 -0.60
C THR A 315 8.91 36.01 -0.51
N ALA A 316 8.82 34.91 0.22
CA ALA A 316 7.58 34.23 0.56
C ALA A 316 7.65 33.78 2.03
N PRO A 317 6.56 33.88 2.81
CA PRO A 317 6.55 33.40 4.19
C PRO A 317 6.74 31.88 4.26
N ILE A 318 7.65 31.43 5.12
CA ILE A 318 7.80 30.00 5.48
C ILE A 318 6.78 29.69 6.57
N ILE A 319 5.92 28.69 6.34
CA ILE A 319 4.92 28.23 7.29
C ILE A 319 5.48 27.02 8.05
N LYS A 320 5.18 26.92 9.34
CA LYS A 320 5.43 25.70 10.12
C LYS A 320 4.21 24.80 10.12
N ASN A 321 4.42 23.52 9.81
CA ASN A 321 3.45 22.50 10.14
C ASN A 321 3.68 22.05 11.59
N SER A 322 2.69 22.23 12.47
CA SER A 322 2.79 21.85 13.89
C SER A 322 3.00 20.34 14.13
N LYS A 323 2.80 19.52 13.09
CA LYS A 323 2.93 18.07 13.13
C LYS A 323 4.20 17.54 12.45
N LEU A 324 4.83 18.33 11.59
CA LEU A 324 5.98 17.93 10.77
C LEU A 324 6.99 19.09 10.68
N ASP A 325 8.17 18.87 11.25
CA ASP A 325 9.29 19.83 11.28
C ASP A 325 10.27 19.68 10.10
N THR A 326 10.25 18.55 9.39
CA THR A 326 11.17 18.26 8.28
C THR A 326 10.98 19.17 7.06
N PHE A 327 9.75 19.56 6.70
CA PHE A 327 9.49 20.20 5.41
C PHE A 327 9.40 21.74 5.50
N TYR A 328 9.95 22.43 4.51
CA TYR A 328 9.72 23.87 4.34
C TYR A 328 8.41 24.11 3.58
N TYR A 329 7.37 24.53 4.31
CA TYR A 329 6.12 24.97 3.70
C TYR A 329 6.19 26.43 3.31
N VAL A 330 5.58 26.78 2.18
CA VAL A 330 5.45 28.16 1.69
C VAL A 330 4.00 28.57 1.57
N ASP A 331 3.72 29.82 1.91
CA ASP A 331 2.36 30.39 1.86
C ASP A 331 1.93 30.78 0.44
N LEU A 332 1.70 29.76 -0.39
CA LEU A 332 1.19 29.92 -1.75
C LEU A 332 -0.32 30.18 -1.71
N THR A 333 -0.79 31.27 -2.29
CA THR A 333 -2.21 31.65 -2.31
C THR A 333 -2.88 31.41 -3.66
N GLY A 334 -2.10 31.28 -4.73
CA GLY A 334 -2.64 31.09 -6.06
C GLY A 334 -1.59 30.83 -7.14
N ILE A 335 -2.09 30.48 -8.31
CA ILE A 335 -1.31 30.31 -9.54
C ILE A 335 -2.04 31.10 -10.62
N SER A 336 -1.30 31.77 -11.51
CA SER A 336 -1.86 32.47 -12.67
C SER A 336 -1.32 31.96 -13.98
N VAL A 337 -2.18 31.94 -15.02
CA VAL A 337 -1.83 31.61 -16.40
C VAL A 337 -2.17 32.80 -17.30
N ALA A 338 -1.19 33.28 -18.07
CA ALA A 338 -1.30 34.48 -18.91
C ALA A 338 -1.77 35.74 -18.13
N GLY A 339 -1.41 35.83 -16.85
CA GLY A 339 -1.83 36.90 -15.94
C GLY A 339 -3.24 36.74 -15.37
N ASN A 340 -3.97 35.69 -15.72
CA ASN A 340 -5.28 35.38 -15.13
C ASN A 340 -5.11 34.43 -13.95
N MET A 341 -5.60 34.82 -12.77
CA MET A 341 -5.61 33.97 -11.58
C MET A 341 -6.52 32.76 -11.80
N LEU A 342 -6.04 31.56 -11.43
CA LEU A 342 -6.85 30.34 -11.51
C LEU A 342 -8.00 30.37 -10.51
N SER A 343 -9.16 29.83 -10.92
CA SER A 343 -10.33 29.69 -10.05
C SER A 343 -10.24 28.41 -9.21
N VAL A 344 -9.37 28.43 -8.20
CA VAL A 344 -9.15 27.33 -7.24
C VAL A 344 -9.56 27.76 -5.83
N ASN A 345 -9.86 26.81 -4.95
CA ASN A 345 -10.24 27.13 -3.58
C ASN A 345 -8.98 27.47 -2.76
N PRO A 346 -8.90 28.61 -2.04
CA PRO A 346 -7.73 28.94 -1.22
C PRO A 346 -7.33 27.84 -0.23
N SER A 347 -8.31 27.10 0.31
CA SER A 347 -8.06 25.97 1.22
C SER A 347 -7.29 24.81 0.56
N ASP A 348 -7.18 24.78 -0.77
CA ASP A 348 -6.40 23.76 -1.48
C ASP A 348 -4.89 23.95 -1.26
N PHE A 349 -4.43 25.17 -0.94
CA PHE A 349 -3.02 25.47 -0.65
C PHE A 349 -2.70 25.51 0.85
N GLU A 350 -3.72 25.63 1.71
CA GLU A 350 -3.55 25.74 3.16
C GLU A 350 -3.19 24.39 3.82
N ILE A 351 -2.53 24.49 4.97
CA ILE A 351 -2.29 23.37 5.89
C ILE A 351 -3.52 23.25 6.79
N ALA A 352 -4.21 22.11 6.75
CA ALA A 352 -5.36 21.84 7.61
C ALA A 352 -4.92 21.62 9.07
N ASP A 353 -5.85 21.78 10.01
CA ASP A 353 -5.58 21.64 11.46
C ASP A 353 -4.97 20.29 11.88
N ASN A 354 -5.19 19.24 11.08
CA ASN A 354 -4.63 17.91 11.29
C ASN A 354 -3.20 17.75 10.74
N GLY A 355 -2.63 18.78 10.12
CA GLY A 355 -1.32 18.78 9.48
C GLY A 355 -1.32 18.31 8.02
N ASP A 356 -2.48 18.02 7.43
CA ASP A 356 -2.61 17.63 6.02
C ASP A 356 -2.62 18.84 5.07
N GLY A 357 -2.26 18.64 3.81
CA GLY A 357 -2.20 19.71 2.81
C GLY A 357 -0.95 20.60 2.92
N GLY A 358 -1.06 21.85 2.46
CA GLY A 358 0.07 22.75 2.31
C GLY A 358 0.82 22.62 0.97
N VAL A 359 1.78 23.53 0.78
CA VAL A 359 2.73 23.54 -0.34
C VAL A 359 4.16 23.54 0.18
N ILE A 360 4.95 22.52 -0.16
CA ILE A 360 6.35 22.40 0.25
C ILE A 360 7.32 22.68 -0.89
N VAL A 361 8.55 23.09 -0.57
CA VAL A 361 9.65 23.23 -1.53
C VAL A 361 10.62 22.06 -1.39
N ASP A 362 10.74 21.23 -2.43
CA ASP A 362 11.58 20.03 -2.39
C ASP A 362 12.55 19.97 -3.59
N SER A 363 13.86 20.00 -3.32
CA SER A 363 14.92 19.83 -4.34
C SER A 363 15.06 18.38 -4.83
N GLY A 364 14.64 17.41 -4.03
CA GLY A 364 14.71 16.00 -4.37
C GLY A 364 13.59 15.53 -5.29
N THR A 365 12.45 16.22 -5.30
CA THR A 365 11.35 15.98 -6.26
C THR A 365 11.67 16.68 -7.58
N ALA A 366 11.57 15.96 -8.71
CA ALA A 366 11.92 16.49 -10.03
C ALA A 366 10.90 17.52 -10.55
N VAL A 367 9.61 17.19 -10.59
CA VAL A 367 8.58 18.12 -11.12
C VAL A 367 7.54 18.49 -10.08
N THR A 368 7.01 19.71 -10.20
CA THR A 368 6.00 20.23 -9.28
C THR A 368 4.74 19.37 -9.31
N ARG A 369 4.32 18.94 -8.11
CA ARG A 369 3.12 18.16 -7.85
C ARG A 369 2.08 19.04 -7.21
N LEU A 370 0.88 19.09 -7.75
CA LEU A 370 -0.20 19.90 -7.20
C LEU A 370 -1.38 19.01 -6.83
N LYS A 371 -2.17 19.40 -5.82
CA LYS A 371 -3.48 18.77 -5.57
C LYS A 371 -4.24 18.64 -6.89
N THR A 372 -4.87 17.48 -7.10
CA THR A 372 -5.42 17.08 -8.40
C THR A 372 -6.33 18.15 -9.02
N ASP A 373 -7.17 18.81 -8.22
CA ASP A 373 -8.08 19.85 -8.71
C ASP A 373 -7.35 21.13 -9.14
N VAL A 374 -6.31 21.54 -8.40
CA VAL A 374 -5.43 22.67 -8.76
C VAL A 374 -4.66 22.34 -10.04
N TYR A 375 -4.10 21.13 -10.14
CA TYR A 375 -3.39 20.67 -11.34
C TYR A 375 -4.29 20.68 -12.57
N ASN A 376 -5.49 20.10 -12.47
CA ASN A 376 -6.43 20.05 -13.58
C ASN A 376 -6.80 21.46 -14.06
N THR A 377 -7.04 22.38 -13.12
CA THR A 377 -7.36 23.78 -13.45
C THR A 377 -6.18 24.49 -14.13
N LEU A 378 -4.96 24.30 -13.62
CA LEU A 378 -3.74 24.85 -14.21
C LEU A 378 -3.51 24.31 -15.63
N ARG A 379 -3.59 22.99 -15.80
CA ARG A 379 -3.44 22.30 -17.09
C ARG A 379 -4.46 22.83 -18.09
N ASP A 380 -5.72 22.88 -17.71
CA ASP A 380 -6.81 23.25 -18.62
C ASP A 380 -6.71 24.71 -19.06
N GLU A 381 -6.31 25.63 -18.18
CA GLU A 381 -6.03 27.03 -18.56
C GLU A 381 -4.78 27.16 -19.44
N PHE A 382 -3.72 26.40 -19.16
CA PHE A 382 -2.53 26.37 -20.01
C PHE A 382 -2.86 25.87 -21.43
N VAL A 383 -3.60 24.77 -21.54
CA VAL A 383 -4.04 24.16 -22.81
C VAL A 383 -4.93 25.13 -23.62
N LYS A 384 -5.75 25.96 -22.97
CA LYS A 384 -6.52 27.00 -23.67
C LYS A 384 -5.62 27.99 -24.40
N GLY A 385 -4.47 28.34 -23.81
CA GLY A 385 -3.50 29.27 -24.38
C GLY A 385 -2.51 28.67 -25.38
N THR A 386 -2.54 27.35 -25.62
CA THR A 386 -1.60 26.62 -26.49
C THR A 386 -2.28 25.81 -27.59
N ARG A 387 -3.54 26.11 -27.93
CA ARG A 387 -4.30 25.39 -28.96
C ARG A 387 -3.67 25.42 -30.36
N HIS A 388 -2.78 26.37 -30.62
CA HIS A 388 -2.00 26.47 -31.87
C HIS A 388 -0.84 25.48 -31.95
N LEU A 389 -0.44 24.88 -30.83
CA LEU A 389 0.63 23.90 -30.78
C LEU A 389 0.08 22.49 -31.10
N PRO A 390 0.79 21.69 -31.92
CA PRO A 390 0.38 20.33 -32.25
C PRO A 390 0.50 19.41 -31.04
N SER A 391 -0.64 18.97 -30.49
CA SER A 391 -0.69 18.03 -29.38
C SER A 391 -0.24 16.63 -29.80
N THR A 392 0.40 15.90 -28.88
CA THR A 392 0.71 14.47 -29.01
C THR A 392 0.26 13.72 -27.77
N ASN A 393 0.47 12.40 -27.72
CA ASN A 393 0.11 11.56 -26.58
C ASN A 393 0.93 11.92 -25.34
N GLY A 394 0.32 11.78 -24.17
CA GLY A 394 1.01 11.93 -22.89
C GLY A 394 2.15 10.91 -22.71
N VAL A 395 3.15 11.31 -21.92
CA VAL A 395 4.36 10.52 -21.65
C VAL A 395 4.51 10.33 -20.14
N ALA A 396 4.42 9.08 -19.68
CA ALA A 396 4.48 8.69 -18.28
C ALA A 396 3.51 9.50 -17.39
N LEU A 397 4.02 10.42 -16.56
CA LEU A 397 3.22 11.24 -15.64
C LEU A 397 2.72 12.56 -16.22
N PHE A 398 3.16 12.92 -17.43
CA PHE A 398 2.67 14.10 -18.14
C PHE A 398 1.51 13.72 -19.05
N ASP A 399 0.34 14.33 -18.83
CA ASP A 399 -0.85 14.12 -19.66
C ASP A 399 -0.93 15.07 -20.87
N THR A 400 -0.15 16.15 -20.85
CA THR A 400 -0.18 17.24 -21.83
C THR A 400 1.18 17.39 -22.50
N CYS A 401 1.27 16.99 -23.75
CA CYS A 401 2.51 17.03 -24.53
C CYS A 401 2.27 17.54 -25.96
N TYR A 402 3.30 18.11 -26.58
CA TYR A 402 3.28 18.71 -27.91
C TYR A 402 4.45 18.20 -28.76
N ASP A 403 4.23 18.05 -30.08
CA ASP A 403 5.27 17.73 -31.06
C ASP A 403 5.83 19.01 -31.70
N LEU A 404 6.96 19.49 -31.20
CA LEU A 404 7.53 20.79 -31.64
C LEU A 404 8.58 20.65 -32.74
N LYS A 405 8.67 19.49 -33.42
CA LYS A 405 9.72 19.17 -34.40
C LYS A 405 9.90 20.19 -35.53
N SER A 406 8.83 20.87 -35.95
CA SER A 406 8.83 21.83 -37.06
C SER A 406 8.99 23.29 -36.62
N MET A 407 9.16 23.56 -35.32
CA MET A 407 9.13 24.90 -34.75
C MET A 407 10.50 25.27 -34.17
N LYS A 408 11.03 26.46 -34.51
CA LYS A 408 12.32 26.95 -33.96
C LYS A 408 12.17 27.54 -32.57
N SER A 409 11.08 28.28 -32.36
CA SER A 409 10.65 28.83 -31.09
C SER A 409 9.13 28.80 -31.02
N VAL A 410 8.59 28.75 -29.81
CA VAL A 410 7.14 28.77 -29.57
C VAL A 410 6.77 29.81 -28.53
N GLU A 411 5.65 30.47 -28.74
CA GLU A 411 5.04 31.35 -27.76
C GLU A 411 4.05 30.56 -26.91
N VAL A 412 4.21 30.63 -25.58
CA VAL A 412 3.41 29.92 -24.59
C VAL A 412 2.91 30.86 -23.49
N PRO A 413 1.78 30.57 -22.83
CA PRO A 413 1.28 31.36 -21.70
C PRO A 413 2.31 31.48 -20.57
N THR A 414 2.39 32.64 -19.94
CA THR A 414 3.17 32.83 -18.71
C THR A 414 2.51 32.07 -17.55
N VAL A 415 3.30 31.37 -16.73
CA VAL A 415 2.84 30.70 -15.50
C VAL A 415 3.55 31.33 -14.30
N SER A 416 2.81 31.64 -13.23
CA SER A 416 3.38 32.36 -12.08
C SER A 416 2.74 31.91 -10.75
N PHE A 417 3.57 31.84 -9.70
CA PHE A 417 3.18 31.52 -8.33
C PHE A 417 2.93 32.79 -7.53
N HIS A 418 1.84 32.84 -6.77
CA HIS A 418 1.43 34.01 -5.97
C HIS A 418 1.47 33.68 -4.48
N PHE A 419 2.11 34.53 -3.69
CA PHE A 419 2.30 34.33 -2.25
C PHE A 419 1.46 35.33 -1.43
N SER A 420 1.21 35.00 -0.16
CA SER A 420 0.32 35.79 0.71
C SER A 420 0.77 37.22 0.99
N ASN A 421 2.07 37.50 0.88
CA ASN A 421 2.62 38.84 0.98
C ASN A 421 2.42 39.70 -0.29
N GLY A 422 1.69 39.19 -1.28
CA GLY A 422 1.41 39.88 -2.54
C GLY A 422 2.52 39.78 -3.58
N ASN A 423 3.59 39.03 -3.29
CA ASN A 423 4.68 38.80 -4.23
C ASN A 423 4.32 37.72 -5.25
N GLU A 424 4.89 37.85 -6.45
CA GLU A 424 4.70 36.93 -7.57
C GLU A 424 6.06 36.40 -8.05
N LEU A 425 6.15 35.09 -8.25
CA LEU A 425 7.29 34.43 -8.90
C LEU A 425 6.86 33.92 -10.27
N ALA A 426 7.26 34.62 -11.32
CA ALA A 426 7.04 34.21 -12.71
C ALA A 426 8.06 33.16 -13.16
N LEU A 427 7.58 32.03 -13.66
CA LEU A 427 8.43 30.93 -14.13
C LEU A 427 8.95 31.18 -15.56
N SER A 428 10.15 30.68 -15.85
CA SER A 428 10.66 30.63 -17.22
C SER A 428 9.97 29.52 -18.01
N ALA A 429 9.78 29.70 -19.32
CA ALA A 429 9.10 28.72 -20.18
C ALA A 429 9.75 27.33 -20.15
N LYS A 430 11.08 27.28 -20.02
CA LYS A 430 11.85 26.03 -19.88
C LYS A 430 11.58 25.28 -18.56
N ASN A 431 11.01 25.95 -17.56
CA ASN A 431 10.69 25.37 -16.25
C ASN A 431 9.29 24.73 -16.23
N TYR A 432 8.49 24.85 -17.29
CA TYR A 432 7.16 24.22 -17.36
C TYR A 432 6.83 23.55 -18.68
N LEU A 433 7.65 23.72 -19.73
CA LEU A 433 7.53 22.96 -20.97
C LEU A 433 8.89 22.36 -21.31
N ILE A 434 9.05 21.07 -21.03
CA ILE A 434 10.36 20.38 -21.06
C ILE A 434 10.42 19.33 -22.17
N PRO A 435 11.59 19.10 -22.78
CA PRO A 435 11.77 17.98 -23.70
C PRO A 435 11.78 16.65 -22.93
N VAL A 436 11.14 15.63 -23.50
CA VAL A 436 11.08 14.26 -22.92
C VAL A 436 11.71 13.19 -23.81
N ASP A 437 11.99 13.51 -25.08
CA ASP A 437 12.69 12.62 -26.01
C ASP A 437 13.61 13.42 -26.95
N SER A 438 14.43 12.69 -27.72
CA SER A 438 15.22 13.25 -28.82
C SER A 438 14.41 13.42 -30.11
N SER A 439 13.08 13.20 -30.07
CA SER A 439 12.16 13.31 -31.21
C SER A 439 11.34 14.62 -31.18
N SER A 440 11.73 15.59 -30.35
CA SER A 440 11.09 16.90 -30.20
C SER A 440 9.72 16.90 -29.52
N THR A 441 9.45 15.89 -28.69
CA THR A 441 8.27 15.89 -27.81
C THR A 441 8.55 16.75 -26.57
N PHE A 442 7.68 17.74 -26.33
CA PHE A 442 7.74 18.61 -25.15
C PHE A 442 6.49 18.42 -24.29
N CYS A 443 6.66 18.24 -22.98
CA CYS A 443 5.55 18.00 -22.06
C CYS A 443 5.44 19.10 -21.00
N PHE A 444 4.21 19.37 -20.57
CA PHE A 444 3.90 20.31 -19.51
C PHE A 444 4.33 19.73 -18.16
N ALA A 445 5.36 20.32 -17.55
CA ALA A 445 6.13 19.73 -16.45
C ALA A 445 5.48 19.88 -15.06
N PHE A 446 4.18 19.59 -14.98
CA PHE A 446 3.40 19.52 -13.75
C PHE A 446 2.64 18.19 -13.71
N ALA A 447 2.34 17.69 -12.51
CA ALA A 447 1.57 16.46 -12.35
C ALA A 447 0.67 16.48 -11.10
N PRO A 448 -0.38 15.64 -11.05
CA PRO A 448 -1.31 15.62 -9.93
C PRO A 448 -0.72 14.91 -8.70
N SER A 449 -1.23 15.30 -7.53
CA SER A 449 -1.05 14.70 -6.20
C SER A 449 -2.40 14.61 -5.47
N SER A 450 -2.55 13.66 -4.55
CA SER A 450 -3.81 13.44 -3.80
C SER A 450 -4.03 14.34 -2.57
N SER A 451 -3.00 14.93 -1.96
CA SER A 451 -3.14 15.68 -0.69
C SER A 451 -2.12 16.80 -0.54
N LEU A 452 -0.81 16.53 -0.57
CA LEU A 452 0.24 17.55 -0.47
C LEU A 452 0.63 18.12 -1.84
N SER A 453 0.87 19.43 -1.94
CA SER A 453 1.50 20.05 -3.10
C SER A 453 3.00 20.27 -2.87
N ILE A 454 3.82 20.10 -3.91
CA ILE A 454 5.29 20.10 -3.86
C ILE A 454 5.81 20.93 -5.02
N ILE A 455 6.59 21.97 -4.75
CA ILE A 455 7.36 22.70 -5.77
C ILE A 455 8.66 21.94 -6.03
N GLY A 456 8.75 21.28 -7.19
CA GLY A 456 9.88 20.43 -7.57
C GLY A 456 11.04 21.20 -8.20
N ASN A 457 12.17 20.52 -8.37
CA ASN A 457 13.44 21.11 -8.78
C ASN A 457 13.44 21.70 -10.21
N VAL A 458 12.63 21.16 -11.14
CA VAL A 458 12.48 21.72 -12.49
C VAL A 458 11.91 23.14 -12.45
N GLN A 459 10.98 23.43 -11.54
CA GLN A 459 10.43 24.77 -11.38
C GLN A 459 11.39 25.73 -10.69
N GLN A 460 12.36 25.20 -9.93
CA GLN A 460 13.39 25.97 -9.23
C GLN A 460 14.62 26.28 -10.12
N GLN A 461 14.77 25.63 -11.28
CA GLN A 461 15.92 25.83 -12.18
C GLN A 461 16.14 27.28 -12.57
N GLY A 462 17.41 27.71 -12.56
CA GLY A 462 17.81 29.08 -12.88
C GLY A 462 17.35 30.13 -11.87
N THR A 463 16.82 29.70 -10.71
CA THR A 463 16.42 30.56 -9.60
C THR A 463 17.26 30.22 -8.38
N ARG A 464 17.83 31.23 -7.73
CA ARG A 464 18.50 31.05 -6.43
C ARG A 464 17.41 30.97 -5.35
N VAL A 465 17.28 29.82 -4.71
CA VAL A 465 16.34 29.57 -3.62
C VAL A 465 17.09 29.73 -2.31
N SER A 466 16.60 30.56 -1.41
CA SER A 466 17.22 30.82 -0.11
C SER A 466 16.21 30.59 1.02
N PHE A 467 16.65 29.90 2.06
CA PHE A 467 15.89 29.62 3.26
C PHE A 467 16.51 30.40 4.42
N ASP A 468 15.73 31.28 5.04
CA ASP A 468 16.09 31.96 6.29
C ASP A 468 15.50 31.18 7.46
N LEU A 469 16.38 30.58 8.28
CA LEU A 469 16.01 29.69 9.38
C LEU A 469 15.76 30.47 10.69
N ASN A 470 16.10 31.76 10.76
CA ASN A 470 15.88 32.58 11.97
C ASN A 470 14.44 33.08 12.10
N MET A 471 13.76 33.35 10.97
CA MET A 471 12.35 33.80 10.97
C MET A 471 11.35 32.72 11.39
N VAL A 472 11.83 31.50 11.59
CA VAL A 472 11.07 30.31 11.97
C VAL A 472 10.82 30.29 13.51
N GLY A 473 11.48 31.15 14.31
CA GLY A 473 11.52 31.07 15.78
C GLY A 473 10.58 31.92 16.63
N SER A 474 9.71 32.80 16.09
CA SER A 474 8.98 33.77 16.94
C SER A 474 7.51 33.99 16.55
N SER A 475 6.63 33.10 16.99
CA SER A 475 5.19 33.41 17.18
C SER A 475 4.50 32.28 17.93
N ALA A 476 4.64 32.27 19.26
CA ALA A 476 3.73 31.54 20.14
C ALA A 476 3.62 32.26 21.50
N SER A 477 2.50 32.94 21.74
CA SER A 477 2.00 33.16 23.10
C SER A 477 0.49 33.29 23.05
N GLY A 478 -0.21 32.34 23.65
CA GLY A 478 -1.67 32.28 23.68
C GLY A 478 -2.12 31.03 24.42
N ASP A 479 -2.09 31.16 25.74
CA ASP A 479 -2.36 30.16 26.77
C ASP A 479 -3.68 29.36 26.62
N ASP A 480 -3.55 28.08 26.99
CA ASP A 480 -4.38 27.38 27.97
C ASP A 480 -5.88 27.15 27.68
N ILE A 481 -6.20 25.99 27.09
CA ILE A 481 -7.23 25.09 27.63
C ILE A 481 -6.73 23.65 27.60
N ARG A 482 -6.21 23.22 28.74
CA ARG A 482 -5.94 21.84 29.13
C ARG A 482 -7.20 20.94 29.05
N SER A 483 -6.99 19.70 28.63
CA SER A 483 -7.76 18.50 29.02
C SER A 483 -9.25 18.40 28.63
N ARG A 484 -9.53 17.93 27.40
CA ARG A 484 -10.59 16.94 27.10
C ARG A 484 -10.49 16.51 25.63
N GLN A 485 -10.75 15.21 25.39
CA GLN A 485 -10.89 14.52 24.09
C GLN A 485 -9.62 13.93 23.43
N LEU A 486 -8.94 13.03 24.14
CA LEU A 486 -8.51 11.78 23.51
C LEU A 486 -9.75 10.86 23.35
N THR A 487 -10.63 11.22 22.43
CA THR A 487 -11.76 10.44 21.86
C THR A 487 -12.47 11.34 20.83
N SER A 488 -11.75 11.80 19.81
CA SER A 488 -12.41 12.22 18.57
C SER A 488 -12.81 10.95 17.83
N GLN A 489 -14.04 10.51 18.10
CA GLN A 489 -14.71 9.47 17.37
C GLN A 489 -14.95 9.96 15.95
N VAL A 490 -14.09 9.57 14.99
CA VAL A 490 -14.35 9.75 13.56
C VAL A 490 -15.77 9.22 13.29
N SER A 491 -16.67 10.08 12.84
CA SER A 491 -18.03 9.67 12.52
C SER A 491 -17.96 8.70 11.34
N ARG A 492 -18.36 7.44 11.56
CA ARG A 492 -18.49 6.46 10.48
C ARG A 492 -19.82 6.70 9.78
N ASP A 493 -19.79 6.97 8.49
CA ASP A 493 -21.01 7.05 7.68
C ASP A 493 -21.57 5.67 7.38
N TRP A 494 -22.86 5.62 7.01
CA TRP A 494 -23.47 4.42 6.46
C TRP A 494 -22.87 4.07 5.09
N ARG A 495 -22.43 2.83 4.91
CA ARG A 495 -21.86 2.33 3.66
C ARG A 495 -22.76 1.25 3.04
N ASP A 496 -22.81 1.24 1.70
CA ASP A 496 -23.50 0.20 0.90
C ASP A 496 -24.98 -0.03 1.31
N VAL A 497 -25.70 1.05 1.65
CA VAL A 497 -27.07 1.06 2.20
C VAL A 497 -28.08 0.30 1.33
N PHE A 498 -27.92 0.34 0.01
CA PHE A 498 -28.75 -0.41 -0.94
C PHE A 498 -28.78 -1.91 -0.60
N TRP A 499 -27.61 -2.52 -0.34
CA TRP A 499 -27.49 -3.95 -0.06
C TRP A 499 -28.06 -4.34 1.29
N MET A 500 -27.99 -3.43 2.28
CA MET A 500 -28.74 -3.58 3.53
C MET A 500 -30.25 -3.66 3.26
N GLY A 501 -30.78 -2.75 2.45
CA GLY A 501 -32.20 -2.73 2.08
C GLY A 501 -32.64 -4.02 1.39
N VAL A 502 -31.86 -4.52 0.43
CA VAL A 502 -32.12 -5.79 -0.27
C VAL A 502 -32.14 -6.97 0.70
N PHE A 503 -31.18 -7.04 1.63
CA PHE A 503 -31.12 -8.13 2.61
C PHE A 503 -32.30 -8.10 3.59
N MET A 504 -32.70 -6.92 4.08
CA MET A 504 -33.85 -6.77 4.97
C MET A 504 -35.17 -7.15 4.28
N LEU A 505 -35.35 -6.70 3.03
CA LEU A 505 -36.51 -7.10 2.23
C LEU A 505 -36.54 -8.63 2.03
N HIS A 506 -35.40 -9.24 1.73
CA HIS A 506 -35.26 -10.69 1.61
C HIS A 506 -35.67 -11.43 2.90
N LEU A 507 -35.21 -10.99 4.08
CA LEU A 507 -35.57 -11.62 5.36
C LEU A 507 -37.08 -11.56 5.63
N VAL A 508 -37.71 -10.43 5.35
CA VAL A 508 -39.16 -10.26 5.53
C VAL A 508 -39.94 -11.13 4.55
N LEU A 509 -39.63 -11.06 3.25
CA LEU A 509 -40.35 -11.81 2.21
C LEU A 509 -40.23 -13.33 2.42
N ILE A 510 -39.01 -13.82 2.66
CA ILE A 510 -38.78 -15.25 2.88
C ILE A 510 -39.35 -15.71 4.23
N GLY A 511 -39.22 -14.89 5.29
CA GLY A 511 -39.79 -15.20 6.60
C GLY A 511 -41.31 -15.35 6.55
N VAL A 512 -42.01 -14.44 5.87
CA VAL A 512 -43.46 -14.53 5.64
C VAL A 512 -43.80 -15.76 4.81
N ALA A 513 -43.06 -16.03 3.73
CA ALA A 513 -43.30 -17.22 2.90
C ALA A 513 -43.15 -18.52 3.70
N LEU A 514 -42.09 -18.66 4.51
CA LEU A 514 -41.86 -19.83 5.36
C LEU A 514 -42.96 -19.99 6.41
N ALA A 515 -43.39 -18.90 7.06
CA ALA A 515 -44.49 -18.94 8.02
C ALA A 515 -45.78 -19.41 7.35
N VAL A 516 -46.16 -18.80 6.21
CA VAL A 516 -47.38 -19.16 5.47
C VAL A 516 -47.37 -20.61 5.02
N LEU A 517 -46.25 -21.10 4.46
CA LEU A 517 -46.13 -22.48 3.98
C LEU A 517 -46.14 -23.49 5.13
N GLY A 518 -45.49 -23.19 6.26
CA GLY A 518 -45.53 -24.04 7.44
C GLY A 518 -46.93 -24.11 8.07
N PHE A 519 -47.60 -22.95 8.22
CA PHE A 519 -48.95 -22.85 8.80
C PHE A 519 -50.03 -23.46 7.90
N ASN A 520 -49.88 -23.41 6.57
CA ASN A 520 -50.85 -23.97 5.64
C ASN A 520 -51.15 -25.45 5.92
N ARG A 521 -50.13 -26.20 6.34
CA ARG A 521 -50.21 -27.66 6.61
C ARG A 521 -50.03 -28.04 8.08
N PHE A 522 -50.20 -27.08 8.98
CA PHE A 522 -50.14 -27.33 10.41
C PHE A 522 -51.52 -27.75 10.95
N ARG A 523 -51.62 -28.95 11.54
CA ARG A 523 -52.84 -29.65 12.01
C ARG A 523 -53.89 -29.98 10.95
N GLU A 524 -54.01 -29.18 9.90
CA GLU A 524 -54.96 -29.37 8.78
C GLU A 524 -54.20 -29.58 7.47
N LYS A 525 -54.77 -30.34 6.53
CA LYS A 525 -54.09 -30.73 5.28
C LYS A 525 -53.92 -29.59 4.26
N ASP A 526 -54.82 -28.60 4.25
CA ASP A 526 -54.73 -27.41 3.37
C ASP A 526 -55.60 -26.26 3.93
N ARG A 527 -55.08 -25.57 4.95
CA ARG A 527 -55.83 -24.55 5.71
C ARG A 527 -56.10 -23.26 4.92
N LEU A 528 -55.13 -22.84 4.10
CA LEU A 528 -55.18 -21.58 3.34
C LEU A 528 -55.61 -21.79 1.88
N LYS A 529 -56.03 -23.01 1.50
CA LYS A 529 -56.46 -23.37 0.14
C LYS A 529 -55.38 -23.10 -0.92
N ILE A 530 -54.11 -23.21 -0.55
CA ILE A 530 -52.97 -22.90 -1.42
C ILE A 530 -52.84 -23.95 -2.52
N ASP A 531 -53.29 -25.19 -2.26
CA ASP A 531 -53.26 -26.28 -3.22
C ASP A 531 -54.04 -25.93 -4.51
N ARG A 532 -55.00 -24.97 -4.45
CA ARG A 532 -55.71 -24.45 -5.62
C ARG A 532 -54.77 -23.82 -6.67
N PHE A 533 -53.71 -23.13 -6.23
CA PHE A 533 -52.76 -22.45 -7.12
C PHE A 533 -51.67 -23.38 -7.65
N THR A 534 -51.49 -24.56 -7.03
CA THR A 534 -50.52 -25.60 -7.42
C THR A 534 -51.15 -26.77 -8.18
N LYS A 535 -52.45 -26.69 -8.49
CA LYS A 535 -53.24 -27.72 -9.19
C LYS A 535 -52.70 -28.19 -10.55
N MET A 536 -51.77 -27.47 -11.18
CA MET A 536 -51.20 -27.83 -12.48
C MET A 536 -50.09 -28.90 -12.38
N ILE A 537 -49.60 -29.25 -11.17
CA ILE A 537 -48.41 -30.09 -10.95
C ILE A 537 -48.66 -31.15 -9.84
N LEU A 538 -49.89 -31.69 -9.75
CA LEU A 538 -50.34 -32.53 -8.63
C LEU A 538 -50.13 -34.03 -8.91
N GLU A 539 -49.32 -34.73 -8.11
CA GLU A 539 -49.14 -36.18 -8.30
C GLU A 539 -48.84 -37.01 -7.03
N ASN A 540 -48.92 -36.45 -5.79
CA ASN A 540 -48.49 -37.19 -4.60
C ASN A 540 -49.40 -37.05 -3.36
N GLN A 541 -49.35 -38.07 -2.48
CA GLN A 541 -50.08 -38.17 -1.21
C GLN A 541 -49.80 -36.98 -0.25
N PRO A 542 -50.82 -36.41 0.43
CA PRO A 542 -50.66 -35.25 1.29
C PRO A 542 -50.08 -35.61 2.66
N GLY A 543 -49.03 -34.88 3.09
CA GLY A 543 -48.50 -34.94 4.46
C GLY A 543 -48.87 -33.72 5.31
N LEU A 544 -48.57 -33.77 6.62
CA LEU A 544 -48.70 -32.65 7.56
C LEU A 544 -47.31 -32.09 7.92
N THR A 545 -47.23 -30.82 8.29
CA THR A 545 -45.97 -30.19 8.75
C THR A 545 -45.37 -30.92 9.97
N GLU A 546 -46.24 -31.41 10.86
CA GLU A 546 -45.87 -32.12 12.09
C GLU A 546 -45.17 -33.46 11.85
N ASP A 547 -45.36 -34.08 10.67
CA ASP A 547 -44.72 -35.34 10.32
C ASP A 547 -43.22 -35.18 10.06
N PHE A 548 -42.81 -34.00 9.56
CA PHE A 548 -41.44 -33.74 9.10
C PHE A 548 -40.65 -32.81 10.01
N TRP A 549 -41.30 -31.86 10.69
CA TRP A 549 -40.63 -30.88 11.54
C TRP A 549 -39.73 -31.50 12.63
N PRO A 550 -40.11 -32.62 13.30
CA PRO A 550 -39.23 -33.28 14.28
C PRO A 550 -37.87 -33.69 13.72
N PHE A 551 -37.78 -34.15 12.47
CA PHE A 551 -36.49 -34.54 11.88
C PHE A 551 -35.52 -33.36 11.78
N TYR A 552 -36.04 -32.17 11.46
CA TYR A 552 -35.25 -30.95 11.41
C TYR A 552 -34.85 -30.45 12.79
N THR A 553 -35.70 -30.62 13.81
CA THR A 553 -35.34 -30.28 15.19
C THR A 553 -34.17 -31.13 15.70
N VAL A 554 -34.15 -32.42 15.36
CA VAL A 554 -33.05 -33.34 15.68
C VAL A 554 -31.78 -32.93 14.96
N ALA A 555 -31.87 -32.57 13.67
CA ALA A 555 -30.72 -32.08 12.92
C ALA A 555 -30.13 -30.80 13.53
N GLY A 556 -30.97 -29.85 13.95
CA GLY A 556 -30.54 -28.64 14.65
C GLY A 556 -29.87 -28.93 15.99
N ALA A 557 -30.41 -29.87 16.77
CA ALA A 557 -29.82 -30.30 18.04
C ALA A 557 -28.44 -30.97 17.84
N VAL A 558 -28.35 -31.92 16.91
CA VAL A 558 -27.09 -32.59 16.55
C VAL A 558 -26.06 -31.56 16.06
N GLY A 559 -26.46 -30.65 15.17
CA GLY A 559 -25.59 -29.57 14.68
C GLY A 559 -25.07 -28.67 15.80
N THR A 560 -25.90 -28.34 16.79
CA THR A 560 -25.51 -27.51 17.95
C THR A 560 -24.52 -28.23 18.86
N VAL A 561 -24.76 -29.51 19.15
CA VAL A 561 -23.84 -30.34 19.94
C VAL A 561 -22.49 -30.47 19.24
N LEU A 562 -22.49 -30.72 17.93
CA LEU A 562 -21.27 -30.80 17.13
C LEU A 562 -20.54 -29.45 17.06
N ALA A 563 -21.26 -28.34 16.93
CA ALA A 563 -20.68 -27.00 16.96
C ALA A 563 -19.93 -26.73 18.27
N TRP A 564 -20.54 -27.08 19.40
CA TRP A 564 -19.92 -26.94 20.72
C TRP A 564 -18.71 -27.89 20.88
N ALA A 565 -18.86 -29.16 20.50
CA ALA A 565 -17.76 -30.12 20.55
C ALA A 565 -16.56 -29.66 19.69
N TRP A 566 -16.82 -29.10 18.51
CA TRP A 566 -15.78 -28.62 17.60
C TRP A 566 -15.05 -27.39 18.16
N LEU A 567 -15.77 -26.46 18.79
CA LEU A 567 -15.17 -25.33 19.50
C LEU A 567 -14.27 -25.78 20.67
N VAL A 568 -14.71 -26.77 21.45
CA VAL A 568 -13.91 -27.32 22.56
C VAL A 568 -12.66 -28.06 22.04
N LEU A 569 -12.77 -28.80 20.94
CA LEU A 569 -11.63 -29.47 20.30
C LEU A 569 -10.62 -28.46 19.75
N LEU A 570 -11.08 -27.36 19.15
CA LEU A 570 -10.23 -26.23 18.74
C LEU A 570 -9.47 -25.64 19.93
N GLY A 571 -10.15 -25.45 21.06
CA GLY A 571 -9.60 -24.92 22.32
C GLY A 571 -8.53 -25.81 22.97
N SER A 572 -8.71 -27.13 22.92
CA SER A 572 -7.91 -28.09 23.69
C SER A 572 -6.78 -28.74 22.89
N SER A 573 -6.97 -29.03 21.59
CA SER A 573 -5.94 -29.68 20.77
C SER A 573 -6.15 -29.45 19.26
N ALA A 574 -5.75 -28.28 18.78
CA ALA A 574 -5.80 -27.93 17.35
C ALA A 574 -5.04 -28.93 16.45
N SER A 575 -3.96 -29.55 16.95
CA SER A 575 -3.20 -30.59 16.22
C SER A 575 -4.04 -31.84 15.94
N ASN A 576 -4.72 -32.33 16.97
CA ASN A 576 -5.55 -33.53 16.85
C ASN A 576 -6.76 -33.26 15.96
N MET A 577 -7.33 -32.06 16.03
CA MET A 577 -8.43 -31.65 15.15
C MET A 577 -8.05 -31.72 13.66
N MET A 578 -6.86 -31.25 13.28
CA MET A 578 -6.43 -31.27 11.88
C MET A 578 -6.32 -32.70 11.33
N LYS A 579 -5.73 -33.62 12.09
CA LYS A 579 -5.65 -35.05 11.71
C LYS A 579 -7.04 -35.69 11.65
N LEU A 580 -7.86 -35.42 12.67
CA LEU A 580 -9.18 -36.01 12.82
C LEU A 580 -10.14 -35.56 11.70
N SER A 581 -10.21 -34.27 11.42
CA SER A 581 -11.10 -33.71 10.38
C SER A 581 -10.81 -34.26 8.99
N VAL A 582 -9.53 -34.38 8.64
CA VAL A 582 -9.07 -34.91 7.37
C VAL A 582 -9.43 -36.40 7.21
N HIS A 583 -9.09 -37.22 8.21
CA HIS A 583 -9.32 -38.66 8.13
C HIS A 583 -10.80 -39.02 8.24
N ILE A 584 -11.54 -38.39 9.18
CA ILE A 584 -12.97 -38.61 9.34
C ILE A 584 -13.72 -38.23 8.07
N LEU A 585 -13.47 -37.06 7.47
CA LEU A 585 -14.19 -36.65 6.28
C LEU A 585 -13.98 -37.62 5.11
N THR A 586 -12.73 -38.04 4.89
CA THR A 586 -12.38 -38.95 3.79
C THR A 586 -13.04 -40.32 3.97
N THR A 587 -12.95 -40.89 5.18
CA THR A 587 -13.59 -42.19 5.47
C THR A 587 -15.11 -42.09 5.40
N TYR A 588 -15.68 -41.01 5.93
CA TYR A 588 -17.12 -40.80 5.94
C TYR A 588 -17.69 -40.70 4.52
N LEU A 589 -17.07 -39.90 3.63
CA LEU A 589 -17.50 -39.79 2.23
C LEU A 589 -17.40 -41.13 1.49
N ALA A 590 -16.33 -41.91 1.72
CA ALA A 590 -16.16 -43.22 1.12
C ALA A 590 -17.24 -44.22 1.59
N VAL A 591 -17.52 -44.26 2.90
CA VAL A 591 -18.55 -45.14 3.48
C VAL A 591 -19.94 -44.78 2.95
N ILE A 592 -20.30 -43.49 2.96
CA ILE A 592 -21.61 -43.05 2.44
C ILE A 592 -21.75 -43.36 0.95
N SER A 593 -20.69 -43.17 0.15
CA SER A 593 -20.70 -43.53 -1.27
C SER A 593 -21.10 -45.00 -1.48
N VAL A 594 -20.46 -45.93 -0.75
CA VAL A 594 -20.77 -47.36 -0.82
C VAL A 594 -22.22 -47.63 -0.40
N LEU A 595 -22.68 -47.00 0.69
CA LEU A 595 -24.07 -47.13 1.15
C LEU A 595 -25.07 -46.60 0.11
N CYS A 596 -24.77 -45.50 -0.58
CA CYS A 596 -25.62 -44.95 -1.65
C CYS A 596 -25.73 -45.92 -2.84
N PHE A 597 -24.63 -46.55 -3.26
CA PHE A 597 -24.67 -47.58 -4.30
C PHE A 597 -25.50 -48.80 -3.87
N TRP A 598 -25.36 -49.23 -2.62
CA TRP A 598 -26.18 -50.32 -2.07
C TRP A 598 -27.68 -49.99 -2.10
N GLN A 599 -28.03 -48.73 -1.85
CA GLN A 599 -29.41 -48.22 -1.89
C GLN A 599 -29.89 -47.86 -3.31
N LYS A 600 -29.14 -48.23 -4.36
CA LYS A 600 -29.43 -47.90 -5.77
C LYS A 600 -29.53 -46.39 -6.07
N GLN A 601 -28.94 -45.55 -5.24
CA GLN A 601 -28.89 -44.09 -5.39
C GLN A 601 -27.65 -43.68 -6.19
N PHE A 602 -27.65 -43.97 -7.50
CA PHE A 602 -26.45 -43.87 -8.35
C PHE A 602 -25.86 -42.45 -8.40
N PHE A 603 -26.69 -41.42 -8.59
CA PHE A 603 -26.24 -40.03 -8.67
C PHE A 603 -25.46 -39.60 -7.42
N TRP A 604 -26.01 -39.88 -6.24
CA TRP A 604 -25.40 -39.51 -4.96
C TRP A 604 -24.19 -40.37 -4.61
N GLY A 605 -24.23 -41.68 -4.94
CA GLY A 605 -23.06 -42.55 -4.83
C GLY A 605 -21.87 -42.03 -5.62
N VAL A 606 -22.08 -41.64 -6.88
CA VAL A 606 -21.04 -41.01 -7.71
C VAL A 606 -20.59 -39.68 -7.12
N ALA A 607 -21.50 -38.81 -6.67
CA ALA A 607 -21.15 -37.52 -6.08
C ALA A 607 -20.24 -37.66 -4.84
N PHE A 608 -20.57 -38.58 -3.92
CA PHE A 608 -19.75 -38.83 -2.74
C PHE A 608 -18.45 -39.58 -3.06
N ALA A 609 -18.43 -40.49 -4.05
CA ALA A 609 -17.21 -41.13 -4.52
C ALA A 609 -16.21 -40.11 -5.09
N VAL A 610 -16.70 -39.20 -5.94
CA VAL A 610 -15.90 -38.09 -6.49
C VAL A 610 -15.43 -37.17 -5.36
N GLY A 611 -16.30 -36.83 -4.41
CA GLY A 611 -15.93 -36.06 -3.22
C GLY A 611 -14.82 -36.74 -2.39
N ALA A 612 -14.93 -38.03 -2.14
CA ALA A 612 -13.92 -38.81 -1.42
C ALA A 612 -12.59 -38.87 -2.16
N ALA A 613 -12.62 -39.07 -3.49
CA ALA A 613 -11.42 -39.09 -4.33
C ALA A 613 -10.72 -37.72 -4.35
N LEU A 614 -11.48 -36.63 -4.53
CA LEU A 614 -10.95 -35.27 -4.50
C LEU A 614 -10.37 -34.92 -3.13
N GLN A 615 -11.05 -35.31 -2.05
CA GLN A 615 -10.57 -35.13 -0.69
C GLN A 615 -9.29 -35.94 -0.45
N PHE A 616 -9.23 -37.20 -0.88
CA PHE A 616 -8.04 -38.04 -0.76
C PHE A 616 -6.84 -37.47 -1.53
N LEU A 617 -7.06 -36.97 -2.76
CA LEU A 617 -6.03 -36.30 -3.55
C LEU A 617 -5.55 -34.99 -2.88
N TYR A 618 -6.47 -34.22 -2.30
CA TYR A 618 -6.11 -33.03 -1.52
C TYR A 618 -5.24 -33.42 -0.31
N VAL A 619 -5.62 -34.46 0.41
CA VAL A 619 -4.88 -34.96 1.57
C VAL A 619 -3.50 -35.45 1.16
N ILE A 620 -3.36 -36.15 0.04
CA ILE A 620 -2.05 -36.53 -0.51
C ILE A 620 -1.21 -35.30 -0.88
N SER A 621 -1.84 -34.26 -1.45
CA SER A 621 -1.11 -33.03 -1.81
C SER A 621 -0.62 -32.24 -0.59
N VAL A 622 -1.24 -32.44 0.58
CA VAL A 622 -0.98 -31.71 1.83
C VAL A 622 -0.16 -32.51 2.84
N ILE A 623 -0.39 -33.82 2.94
CA ILE A 623 0.32 -34.75 3.85
C ILE A 623 1.49 -35.37 3.09
N ASP A 624 2.64 -34.74 3.24
CA ASP A 624 3.91 -35.11 2.62
C ASP A 624 4.54 -36.37 3.28
N ARG A 625 3.83 -37.51 3.26
CA ARG A 625 4.29 -38.76 3.92
C ARG A 625 4.08 -40.05 3.11
N LEU A 626 4.22 -40.00 1.79
CA LEU A 626 4.42 -41.22 1.01
C LEU A 626 5.69 -41.11 0.19
N THR A 627 6.79 -41.48 0.84
CA THR A 627 8.05 -41.93 0.22
C THR A 627 7.81 -42.93 -0.93
N PHE A 628 6.68 -43.64 -0.92
CA PHE A 628 6.24 -44.59 -1.95
C PHE A 628 5.85 -43.96 -3.30
N LEU A 629 5.41 -42.69 -3.33
CA LEU A 629 5.16 -41.95 -4.59
C LEU A 629 6.46 -41.37 -5.19
N LYS A 630 7.54 -41.28 -4.40
CA LYS A 630 8.85 -40.80 -4.87
C LYS A 630 9.53 -41.77 -5.83
N GLU A 631 9.25 -43.08 -5.75
CA GLU A 631 9.78 -44.08 -6.69
C GLU A 631 8.98 -44.18 -7.99
N ILE A 632 7.66 -43.92 -7.95
CA ILE A 632 6.80 -44.04 -9.15
C ILE A 632 6.82 -42.76 -10.02
N LEU A 633 7.10 -41.59 -9.43
CA LEU A 633 7.17 -40.29 -10.12
C LEU A 633 8.60 -39.80 -10.40
N SER A 634 9.53 -40.71 -10.75
CA SER A 634 10.93 -40.39 -11.09
C SER A 634 11.13 -39.53 -12.35
N GLY A 635 10.06 -38.97 -12.93
CA GLY A 635 10.10 -38.01 -14.05
C GLY A 635 9.78 -36.55 -13.68
N VAL A 636 9.49 -36.24 -12.41
CA VAL A 636 9.18 -34.86 -11.99
C VAL A 636 10.40 -34.24 -11.29
N SER A 637 10.81 -33.07 -11.78
CA SER A 637 12.01 -32.32 -11.38
C SER A 637 12.23 -32.27 -9.85
N PRO A 638 13.48 -32.47 -9.36
CA PRO A 638 13.81 -32.50 -7.92
C PRO A 638 13.52 -31.20 -7.15
N VAL A 639 13.16 -30.11 -7.85
CA VAL A 639 12.87 -28.78 -7.29
C VAL A 639 11.52 -28.72 -6.53
N ILE A 640 10.57 -29.61 -6.82
CA ILE A 640 9.26 -29.63 -6.10
C ILE A 640 9.39 -30.31 -4.71
N LEU A 641 10.42 -31.14 -4.53
CA LEU A 641 10.60 -31.98 -3.34
C LEU A 641 11.09 -31.23 -2.08
N ILE A 642 11.73 -30.06 -2.22
CA ILE A 642 12.24 -29.28 -1.06
C ILE A 642 11.17 -28.31 -0.52
N SER A 643 10.14 -27.99 -1.33
CA SER A 643 9.20 -26.91 -0.98
C SER A 643 8.17 -27.31 0.08
N ASN A 644 7.90 -28.60 0.35
CA ASN A 644 6.62 -29.04 0.92
C ASN A 644 6.63 -29.52 2.40
N GLU A 645 7.81 -29.58 3.04
CA GLU A 645 8.00 -30.24 4.35
C GLU A 645 7.35 -29.49 5.56
N ASN A 646 7.00 -28.20 5.43
CA ASN A 646 6.63 -27.31 6.56
C ASN A 646 5.16 -26.81 6.62
N ARG A 647 4.21 -27.30 5.79
CA ARG A 647 2.81 -26.74 5.74
C ARG A 647 2.00 -26.94 7.02
N LEU A 648 1.98 -28.18 7.50
CA LEU A 648 1.13 -28.60 8.61
C LEU A 648 1.59 -28.02 9.96
N PRO A 649 2.90 -28.02 10.31
CA PRO A 649 3.38 -27.41 11.55
C PRO A 649 3.08 -25.91 11.62
N PHE A 650 3.24 -25.18 10.51
CA PHE A 650 2.96 -23.75 10.46
C PHE A 650 1.46 -23.45 10.63
N THR A 651 0.60 -24.16 9.90
CA THR A 651 -0.87 -24.02 10.05
C THR A 651 -1.32 -24.32 11.48
N MET A 652 -0.72 -25.33 12.12
CA MET A 652 -1.00 -25.67 13.52
C MET A 652 -0.62 -24.54 14.47
N LEU A 653 0.55 -23.94 14.28
CA LEU A 653 1.02 -22.83 15.10
C LEU A 653 0.07 -21.62 15.00
N VAL A 654 -0.31 -21.23 13.79
CA VAL A 654 -1.25 -20.12 13.53
C VAL A 654 -2.60 -20.38 14.18
N LEU A 655 -3.15 -21.60 14.05
CA LEU A 655 -4.40 -21.98 14.69
C LEU A 655 -4.30 -21.96 16.23
N GLN A 656 -3.22 -22.47 16.82
CA GLN A 656 -3.02 -22.47 18.27
C GLN A 656 -3.00 -21.04 18.84
N ARG A 657 -2.25 -20.13 18.20
CA ARG A 657 -2.15 -18.73 18.64
C ARG A 657 -3.46 -17.99 18.44
N SER A 658 -4.17 -18.25 17.33
CA SER A 658 -5.49 -17.67 17.07
C SER A 658 -6.54 -18.11 18.10
N VAL A 659 -6.55 -19.39 18.46
CA VAL A 659 -7.44 -19.91 19.51
C VAL A 659 -7.11 -19.28 20.86
N LYS A 660 -5.83 -19.19 21.22
CA LYS A 660 -5.38 -18.52 22.46
C LYS A 660 -5.87 -17.07 22.51
N MET A 661 -5.78 -16.34 21.40
CA MET A 661 -6.28 -14.96 21.28
C MET A 661 -7.80 -14.87 21.46
N VAL A 662 -8.57 -15.77 20.85
CA VAL A 662 -10.03 -15.78 21.01
C VAL A 662 -10.44 -16.12 22.44
N CYS A 663 -9.78 -17.11 23.05
CA CYS A 663 -10.06 -17.55 24.42
C CYS A 663 -9.72 -16.49 25.48
N SER A 664 -8.80 -15.55 25.21
CA SER A 664 -8.54 -14.42 26.10
C SER A 664 -9.67 -13.37 26.09
N LEU A 665 -10.60 -13.46 25.13
CA LEU A 665 -11.73 -12.55 24.91
C LEU A 665 -13.09 -13.25 25.15
N PRO A 666 -13.50 -13.51 26.41
CA PRO A 666 -14.75 -14.17 26.74
C PRO A 666 -16.00 -13.40 26.29
N GLU A 667 -15.90 -12.06 26.21
CA GLU A 667 -16.97 -11.19 25.69
C GLU A 667 -17.29 -11.48 24.23
N VAL A 668 -16.26 -11.77 23.41
CA VAL A 668 -16.41 -12.13 22.00
C VAL A 668 -17.08 -13.50 21.85
N MET A 669 -16.71 -14.45 22.71
CA MET A 669 -17.39 -15.75 22.78
C MET A 669 -18.86 -15.63 23.21
N GLY A 670 -19.17 -14.72 24.14
CA GLY A 670 -20.55 -14.41 24.54
C GLY A 670 -21.38 -13.84 23.40
N VAL A 671 -20.81 -12.93 22.59
CA VAL A 671 -21.48 -12.40 21.39
C VAL A 671 -21.69 -13.49 20.34
N SER A 672 -20.70 -14.34 20.08
CA SER A 672 -20.86 -15.48 19.17
C SER A 672 -21.99 -16.42 19.61
N CYS A 673 -22.08 -16.72 20.91
CA CYS A 673 -23.19 -17.49 21.47
C CYS A 673 -24.56 -16.81 21.25
N ALA A 674 -24.64 -15.49 21.43
CA ALA A 674 -25.87 -14.73 21.16
C ALA A 674 -26.28 -14.81 19.67
N PHE A 675 -25.33 -14.66 18.75
CA PHE A 675 -25.60 -14.80 17.31
C PHE A 675 -25.97 -16.24 16.91
N MET A 676 -25.43 -17.26 17.60
CA MET A 676 -25.89 -18.64 17.44
C MET A 676 -27.36 -18.81 17.87
N LEU A 677 -27.80 -18.18 18.97
CA LEU A 677 -29.20 -18.21 19.39
C LEU A 677 -30.12 -17.50 18.37
N VAL A 678 -29.67 -16.40 17.78
CA VAL A 678 -30.37 -15.71 16.69
C VAL A 678 -30.52 -16.66 15.49
N MET A 679 -29.44 -17.34 15.10
CA MET A 679 -29.51 -18.32 14.01
C MET A 679 -30.43 -19.49 14.35
N LEU A 680 -30.38 -20.04 15.57
CA LEU A 680 -31.27 -21.12 15.99
C LEU A 680 -32.73 -20.70 15.95
N SER A 681 -33.04 -19.47 16.36
CA SER A 681 -34.39 -18.91 16.27
C SER A 681 -34.86 -18.82 14.81
N TRP A 682 -33.99 -18.37 13.91
CA TRP A 682 -34.26 -18.36 12.47
C TRP A 682 -34.44 -19.78 11.90
N LEU A 683 -33.62 -20.73 12.33
CA LEU A 683 -33.71 -22.14 11.91
C LEU A 683 -35.00 -22.81 12.38
N VAL A 684 -35.57 -22.43 13.51
CA VAL A 684 -36.89 -22.92 13.94
C VAL A 684 -37.97 -22.49 12.94
N LEU A 685 -38.00 -21.21 12.58
CA LEU A 685 -38.94 -20.70 11.57
C LEU A 685 -38.70 -21.34 10.20
N TRP A 686 -37.43 -21.44 9.80
CA TRP A 686 -37.05 -22.02 8.52
C TRP A 686 -37.40 -23.50 8.41
N SER A 687 -37.07 -24.29 9.43
CA SER A 687 -37.40 -25.72 9.48
C SER A 687 -38.90 -25.97 9.50
N PHE A 688 -39.67 -25.10 10.16
CA PHE A 688 -41.14 -25.18 10.15
C PHE A 688 -41.71 -24.95 8.74
N GLY A 689 -41.25 -23.91 8.03
CA GLY A 689 -41.67 -23.63 6.66
C GLY A 689 -41.25 -24.72 5.68
N VAL A 690 -40.02 -25.22 5.80
CA VAL A 690 -39.48 -26.29 4.95
C VAL A 690 -40.17 -27.62 5.19
N ALA A 691 -40.51 -27.96 6.43
CA ALA A 691 -41.35 -29.12 6.74
C ALA A 691 -42.72 -29.00 6.03
N GLY A 692 -43.30 -27.79 5.99
CA GLY A 692 -44.48 -27.49 5.18
C GLY A 692 -44.27 -27.75 3.68
N VAL A 693 -43.13 -27.31 3.12
CA VAL A 693 -42.77 -27.55 1.70
C VAL A 693 -42.61 -29.04 1.38
N VAL A 694 -41.96 -29.81 2.25
CA VAL A 694 -41.82 -31.27 2.10
C VAL A 694 -43.19 -31.96 2.13
N ALA A 695 -44.12 -31.43 2.94
CA ALA A 695 -45.49 -31.93 3.08
C ALA A 695 -46.44 -31.52 1.94
N LEU A 696 -46.11 -30.50 1.12
CA LEU A 696 -46.93 -30.03 -0.01
C LEU A 696 -47.18 -31.16 -1.01
N SER A 697 -48.35 -31.20 -1.66
CA SER A 697 -48.72 -32.21 -2.68
C SER A 697 -48.25 -31.87 -4.10
N ILE A 698 -47.09 -31.24 -4.27
CA ILE A 698 -46.52 -30.87 -5.59
C ILE A 698 -45.64 -32.01 -6.13
N GLY A 699 -45.46 -32.12 -7.45
CA GLY A 699 -44.46 -33.01 -8.05
C GLY A 699 -43.04 -32.80 -7.47
N ASP A 700 -42.23 -33.85 -7.43
CA ASP A 700 -40.93 -33.82 -6.74
C ASP A 700 -39.97 -32.76 -7.31
N GLY A 701 -40.00 -32.51 -8.62
CA GLY A 701 -39.22 -31.44 -9.24
C GLY A 701 -39.56 -30.04 -8.70
N GLY A 702 -40.84 -29.76 -8.46
CA GLY A 702 -41.29 -28.47 -7.90
C GLY A 702 -40.90 -28.32 -6.43
N ARG A 703 -41.01 -29.41 -5.64
CA ARG A 703 -40.54 -29.42 -4.25
C ARG A 703 -39.03 -29.13 -4.17
N TRP A 704 -38.23 -29.78 -5.00
CA TRP A 704 -36.78 -29.56 -5.06
C TRP A 704 -36.42 -28.12 -5.40
N TRP A 705 -37.09 -27.51 -6.38
CA TRP A 705 -36.86 -26.10 -6.74
C TRP A 705 -37.17 -25.15 -5.58
N LEU A 706 -38.30 -25.33 -4.90
CA LEU A 706 -38.65 -24.53 -3.72
C LEU A 706 -37.63 -24.71 -2.59
N LEU A 707 -37.19 -25.95 -2.33
CA LEU A 707 -36.14 -26.24 -1.35
C LEU A 707 -34.83 -25.55 -1.71
N VAL A 708 -34.42 -25.56 -2.98
CA VAL A 708 -33.19 -24.88 -3.42
C VAL A 708 -33.26 -23.38 -3.15
N VAL A 709 -34.38 -22.72 -3.47
CA VAL A 709 -34.57 -21.28 -3.21
C VAL A 709 -34.45 -20.97 -1.71
N PHE A 710 -35.13 -21.74 -0.86
CA PHE A 710 -35.05 -21.55 0.59
C PHE A 710 -33.67 -21.90 1.16
N CYS A 711 -32.95 -22.86 0.57
CA CYS A 711 -31.56 -23.17 0.94
C CYS A 711 -30.58 -22.07 0.57
N VAL A 712 -30.71 -21.44 -0.60
CA VAL A 712 -29.89 -20.29 -1.00
C VAL A 712 -30.12 -19.11 -0.04
N SER A 713 -31.38 -18.85 0.31
CA SER A 713 -31.75 -17.85 1.31
C SER A 713 -31.13 -18.16 2.69
N LEU A 714 -31.21 -19.42 3.13
CA LEU A 714 -30.63 -19.85 4.41
C LEU A 714 -29.11 -19.69 4.42
N PHE A 715 -28.45 -20.07 3.33
CA PHE A 715 -27.01 -19.93 3.16
C PHE A 715 -26.58 -18.46 3.21
N TRP A 716 -27.28 -17.56 2.51
CA TRP A 716 -26.95 -16.13 2.53
C TRP A 716 -27.16 -15.53 3.92
N THR A 717 -28.24 -15.89 4.61
CA THR A 717 -28.50 -15.45 5.99
C THR A 717 -27.40 -15.93 6.94
N GLY A 718 -27.01 -17.21 6.85
CA GLY A 718 -25.91 -17.76 7.63
C GLY A 718 -24.57 -17.07 7.34
N ALA A 719 -24.27 -16.79 6.08
CA ALA A 719 -23.05 -16.09 5.67
C ALA A 719 -22.99 -14.65 6.23
N VAL A 720 -24.11 -13.91 6.20
CA VAL A 720 -24.19 -12.57 6.78
C VAL A 720 -23.91 -12.61 8.29
N LEU A 721 -24.53 -13.54 9.02
CA LEU A 721 -24.28 -13.69 10.46
C LEU A 721 -22.81 -14.06 10.75
N CYS A 722 -22.22 -14.97 9.97
CA CYS A 722 -20.78 -15.29 10.07
C CYS A 722 -19.90 -14.06 9.87
N ASN A 723 -20.18 -13.24 8.86
CA ASN A 723 -19.36 -12.07 8.54
C ASN A 723 -19.60 -10.89 9.51
N ILE A 724 -20.77 -10.79 10.15
CA ILE A 724 -20.98 -9.87 11.29
C ILE A 724 -20.07 -10.26 12.44
N ILE A 725 -20.04 -11.55 12.82
CA ILE A 725 -19.12 -12.05 13.84
C ILE A 725 -17.67 -11.76 13.41
N HIS A 726 -17.33 -11.97 12.14
CA HIS A 726 -16.00 -11.68 11.61
C HIS A 726 -15.57 -10.24 11.83
N VAL A 727 -16.40 -9.27 11.45
CA VAL A 727 -16.12 -7.84 11.64
C VAL A 727 -15.98 -7.50 13.13
N ILE A 728 -16.83 -8.06 14.00
CA ILE A 728 -16.78 -7.82 15.45
C ILE A 728 -15.46 -8.33 16.03
N VAL A 729 -15.10 -9.58 15.72
CA VAL A 729 -13.88 -10.24 16.20
C VAL A 729 -12.64 -9.52 15.68
N SER A 730 -12.60 -9.19 14.39
CA SER A 730 -11.47 -8.47 13.79
C SER A 730 -11.22 -7.12 14.43
N GLY A 731 -12.27 -6.33 14.68
CA GLY A 731 -12.12 -5.05 15.38
C GLY A 731 -11.60 -5.21 16.81
N MET A 732 -12.00 -6.29 17.50
CA MET A 732 -11.51 -6.59 18.85
C MET A 732 -10.06 -7.07 18.85
N VAL A 733 -9.69 -7.98 17.94
CA VAL A 733 -8.32 -8.49 17.80
C VAL A 733 -7.35 -7.34 17.47
N PHE A 734 -7.73 -6.46 16.54
CA PHE A 734 -6.94 -5.29 16.18
C PHE A 734 -6.71 -4.35 17.37
N LEU A 735 -7.76 -4.06 18.15
CA LEU A 735 -7.63 -3.24 19.37
C LEU A 735 -6.72 -3.87 20.42
N VAL A 736 -6.81 -5.18 20.63
CA VAL A 736 -5.95 -5.91 21.59
C VAL A 736 -4.49 -5.87 21.15
N LEU A 737 -4.22 -6.06 19.86
CA LEU A 737 -2.87 -6.04 19.31
C LEU A 737 -2.23 -4.63 19.41
N ILE A 738 -2.98 -3.56 19.14
CA ILE A 738 -2.49 -2.17 19.30
C ILE A 738 -2.11 -1.86 20.74
N HIS A 739 -2.98 -2.23 21.69
CA HIS A 739 -2.80 -1.86 23.09
C HIS A 739 -1.92 -2.86 23.86
N GLY A 740 -1.40 -3.90 23.18
CA GLY A 740 -0.50 -4.93 23.71
C GLY A 740 -1.18 -5.98 24.59
N ASP A 741 -2.17 -5.59 25.40
CA ASP A 741 -2.95 -6.51 26.22
C ASP A 741 -4.39 -6.01 26.47
N ARG A 742 -5.27 -6.94 26.83
CA ARG A 742 -6.66 -6.66 27.23
C ARG A 742 -6.74 -5.77 28.48
N GLN A 743 -5.80 -5.88 29.42
CA GLN A 743 -5.82 -5.13 30.68
C GLN A 743 -5.10 -3.77 30.60
N ALA A 744 -4.67 -3.36 29.40
CA ALA A 744 -4.01 -2.09 29.21
C ALA A 744 -4.93 -0.93 29.64
N THR A 745 -4.38 -0.01 30.45
CA THR A 745 -5.08 1.20 30.94
C THR A 745 -5.51 2.13 29.81
N SER A 746 -4.92 1.98 28.62
CA SER A 746 -5.23 2.71 27.39
C SER A 746 -6.44 2.17 26.61
N MET A 747 -7.03 1.02 26.99
CA MET A 747 -8.15 0.43 26.25
C MET A 747 -9.43 1.28 26.34
N PRO A 748 -10.10 1.60 25.21
CA PRO A 748 -11.30 2.44 25.22
C PRO A 748 -12.47 1.77 25.97
N PRO A 749 -13.34 2.56 26.64
CA PRO A 749 -14.45 1.99 27.40
C PRO A 749 -15.46 1.27 26.50
N LYS A 750 -15.82 0.04 26.87
CA LYS A 750 -16.80 -0.83 26.17
C LYS A 750 -16.47 -1.08 24.68
N PRO A 751 -15.28 -1.61 24.36
CA PRO A 751 -14.80 -1.78 22.99
C PRO A 751 -15.70 -2.72 22.18
N LEU A 752 -16.19 -3.80 22.81
CA LEU A 752 -17.11 -4.75 22.18
C LEU A 752 -18.40 -4.07 21.72
N LYS A 753 -19.00 -3.22 22.57
CA LYS A 753 -20.25 -2.52 22.24
C LYS A 753 -20.06 -1.60 21.04
N LYS A 754 -18.89 -0.97 20.94
CA LYS A 754 -18.53 -0.10 19.82
C LYS A 754 -18.37 -0.90 18.52
N SER A 755 -17.61 -2.00 18.56
CA SER A 755 -17.42 -2.90 17.41
C SER A 755 -18.75 -3.52 16.93
N LEU A 756 -19.57 -4.00 17.86
CA LEU A 756 -20.91 -4.50 17.59
C LEU A 756 -21.78 -3.44 16.92
N ARG A 757 -21.79 -2.21 17.45
CA ARG A 757 -22.57 -1.11 16.86
C ARG A 757 -22.16 -0.89 15.41
N TYR A 758 -20.86 -0.84 15.10
CA TYR A 758 -20.41 -0.63 13.72
C TYR A 758 -20.81 -1.75 12.78
N ALA A 759 -20.67 -3.01 13.21
CA ALA A 759 -21.02 -4.17 12.40
C ALA A 759 -22.52 -4.23 12.06
N VAL A 760 -23.40 -3.83 12.98
CA VAL A 760 -24.87 -3.89 12.80
C VAL A 760 -25.50 -2.58 12.32
N THR A 761 -24.71 -1.52 12.15
CA THR A 761 -25.20 -0.23 11.65
C THR A 761 -24.40 0.23 10.43
N THR A 762 -23.34 1.01 10.62
CA THR A 762 -22.62 1.74 9.58
C THR A 762 -21.97 0.82 8.53
N SER A 763 -21.52 -0.37 8.93
CA SER A 763 -20.84 -1.34 8.06
C SER A 763 -21.75 -2.48 7.58
N PHE A 764 -23.01 -2.52 8.01
CA PHE A 764 -23.90 -3.65 7.77
C PHE A 764 -24.18 -3.89 6.28
N GLY A 765 -24.36 -2.81 5.49
CA GLY A 765 -24.55 -2.90 4.04
C GLY A 765 -23.37 -3.57 3.33
N SER A 766 -22.14 -3.19 3.70
CA SER A 766 -20.91 -3.76 3.15
C SER A 766 -20.78 -5.26 3.47
N ILE A 767 -21.23 -5.66 4.67
CA ILE A 767 -21.24 -7.06 5.10
C ILE A 767 -22.25 -7.87 4.26
N CYS A 768 -23.47 -7.35 4.07
CA CYS A 768 -24.51 -7.98 3.24
C CYS A 768 -24.06 -8.19 1.80
N TYR A 769 -23.46 -7.16 1.20
CA TYR A 769 -22.91 -7.20 -0.16
C TYR A 769 -21.78 -8.23 -0.29
N GLY A 770 -20.78 -8.17 0.57
CA GLY A 770 -19.66 -9.13 0.57
C GLY A 770 -20.13 -10.57 0.74
N SER A 771 -21.13 -10.81 1.60
CA SER A 771 -21.61 -12.16 1.94
C SER A 771 -22.27 -12.88 0.76
N LEU A 772 -22.80 -12.13 -0.21
CA LEU A 772 -23.43 -12.67 -1.41
C LEU A 772 -22.39 -13.19 -2.42
N PHE A 773 -21.30 -12.42 -2.62
CA PHE A 773 -20.36 -12.66 -3.71
C PHE A 773 -19.08 -13.43 -3.29
N THR A 774 -18.64 -13.29 -2.03
CA THR A 774 -17.40 -13.93 -1.55
C THR A 774 -17.45 -15.46 -1.58
N ALA A 775 -18.62 -16.06 -1.33
CA ALA A 775 -18.80 -17.51 -1.39
C ALA A 775 -18.76 -18.07 -2.83
N ALA A 776 -19.39 -17.37 -3.78
CA ALA A 776 -19.42 -17.76 -5.19
C ALA A 776 -18.03 -17.67 -5.84
N ILE A 777 -17.22 -16.67 -5.48
CA ILE A 777 -15.92 -16.42 -6.11
C ILE A 777 -14.81 -17.35 -5.58
N ARG A 778 -14.87 -17.75 -4.30
CA ARG A 778 -13.92 -18.75 -3.74
C ARG A 778 -14.00 -20.10 -4.45
N THR A 779 -15.21 -20.56 -4.79
CA THR A 779 -15.41 -21.83 -5.48
C THR A 779 -14.97 -21.76 -6.95
N LEU A 780 -15.12 -20.59 -7.58
CA LEU A 780 -14.69 -20.33 -8.95
C LEU A 780 -13.15 -20.34 -9.11
N ARG A 781 -12.40 -19.76 -8.15
CA ARG A 781 -10.92 -19.73 -8.13
C ARG A 781 -10.28 -21.13 -8.15
N TRP A 782 -10.89 -22.08 -7.44
CA TRP A 782 -10.38 -23.45 -7.35
C TRP A 782 -10.58 -24.24 -8.66
N LYS A 783 -11.76 -24.12 -9.27
CA LYS A 783 -12.09 -24.83 -10.52
C LYS A 783 -11.22 -24.42 -11.70
N ILE A 784 -10.86 -23.13 -11.82
CA ILE A 784 -10.11 -22.63 -12.98
C ILE A 784 -8.63 -23.04 -12.95
N ARG A 785 -8.01 -23.10 -11.76
CA ARG A 785 -6.61 -23.59 -11.63
C ARG A 785 -6.46 -25.06 -12.03
N GLY A 786 -7.48 -25.88 -11.76
CA GLY A 786 -7.51 -27.29 -12.17
C GLY A 786 -7.75 -27.51 -13.67
N VAL A 787 -8.34 -26.54 -14.37
CA VAL A 787 -8.59 -26.60 -15.82
C VAL A 787 -7.31 -26.29 -16.60
N ARG A 788 -6.46 -25.37 -16.12
CA ARG A 788 -5.16 -25.03 -16.75
C ARG A 788 -4.19 -26.20 -16.83
N SER A 789 -4.20 -27.12 -15.86
CA SER A 789 -3.26 -28.25 -15.83
C SER A 789 -3.63 -29.41 -16.75
N LYS A 790 -4.84 -29.41 -17.33
CA LYS A 790 -5.37 -30.50 -18.17
C LYS A 790 -5.44 -30.15 -19.66
N ILE A 791 -5.17 -28.90 -20.04
CA ILE A 791 -5.28 -28.44 -21.42
C ILE A 791 -3.89 -28.46 -22.06
N GLY A 792 -3.63 -29.48 -22.87
CA GLY A 792 -2.45 -29.53 -23.75
C GLY A 792 -2.65 -28.70 -25.02
N LYS A 793 -1.53 -28.16 -25.54
CA LYS A 793 -1.18 -27.58 -26.87
C LYS A 793 -2.23 -26.85 -27.75
N ASN A 794 -3.50 -26.69 -27.36
CA ASN A 794 -4.51 -25.97 -28.13
C ASN A 794 -4.51 -24.48 -27.75
N GLU A 795 -3.86 -23.66 -28.59
CA GLU A 795 -3.67 -22.21 -28.39
C GLU A 795 -4.98 -21.43 -28.20
N CYS A 796 -6.06 -21.81 -28.91
CA CYS A 796 -7.37 -21.14 -28.79
C CYS A 796 -8.05 -21.40 -27.43
N LEU A 797 -7.92 -22.63 -26.90
CA LEU A 797 -8.49 -22.98 -25.59
C LEU A 797 -7.67 -22.34 -24.45
N LEU A 798 -6.36 -22.18 -24.64
CA LEU A 798 -5.45 -21.46 -23.74
C LEU A 798 -5.84 -19.97 -23.62
N CYS A 799 -6.17 -19.29 -24.72
CA CYS A 799 -6.58 -17.88 -24.70
C CYS A 799 -7.90 -17.65 -23.93
N CYS A 800 -8.91 -18.50 -24.13
CA CYS A 800 -10.16 -18.44 -23.38
C CYS A 800 -9.97 -18.73 -21.88
N VAL A 801 -9.07 -19.66 -21.54
CA VAL A 801 -8.75 -20.01 -20.15
C VAL A 801 -7.90 -18.94 -19.49
N ASP A 802 -6.98 -18.28 -20.21
CA ASP A 802 -6.21 -17.13 -19.70
C ASP A 802 -7.12 -15.91 -19.49
N PHE A 803 -8.09 -15.65 -20.37
CA PHE A 803 -9.11 -14.61 -20.14
C PHE A 803 -9.96 -14.91 -18.89
N LEU A 804 -10.46 -16.15 -18.75
CA LEU A 804 -11.18 -16.59 -17.56
C LEU A 804 -10.32 -16.53 -16.29
N PHE A 805 -9.02 -16.81 -16.41
CA PHE A 805 -8.07 -16.71 -15.30
C PHE A 805 -7.86 -15.26 -14.87
N HIS A 806 -7.66 -14.32 -15.81
CA HIS A 806 -7.54 -12.89 -15.52
C HIS A 806 -8.85 -12.30 -14.96
N LEU A 807 -10.00 -12.72 -15.47
CA LEU A 807 -11.31 -12.32 -14.93
C LEU A 807 -11.46 -12.76 -13.47
N VAL A 808 -11.06 -14.01 -13.16
CA VAL A 808 -11.17 -14.52 -11.79
C VAL A 808 -10.10 -13.98 -10.86
N GLU A 809 -8.90 -13.71 -11.35
CA GLU A 809 -7.90 -12.97 -10.60
C GLU A 809 -8.41 -11.57 -10.24
N THR A 810 -9.04 -10.88 -11.19
CA THR A 810 -9.69 -9.58 -10.97
C THR A 810 -10.81 -9.70 -9.93
N LEU A 811 -11.69 -10.69 -10.05
CA LEU A 811 -12.76 -10.91 -9.06
C LEU A 811 -12.22 -11.25 -7.66
N VAL A 812 -11.09 -11.97 -7.56
CA VAL A 812 -10.45 -12.27 -6.27
C VAL A 812 -9.88 -11.01 -5.61
N ARG A 813 -9.38 -10.04 -6.39
CA ARG A 813 -8.95 -8.73 -5.86
C ARG A 813 -10.12 -7.97 -5.23
N PHE A 814 -11.31 -8.05 -5.84
CA PHE A 814 -12.50 -7.34 -5.37
C PHE A 814 -13.35 -8.10 -4.34
N PHE A 815 -13.19 -9.42 -4.21
CA PHE A 815 -14.02 -10.26 -3.33
C PHE A 815 -13.19 -11.26 -2.53
N ASN A 816 -12.52 -10.75 -1.50
CA ASN A 816 -11.74 -11.53 -0.55
C ASN A 816 -12.28 -11.42 0.88
N LYS A 817 -11.99 -12.39 1.76
CA LYS A 817 -12.42 -12.32 3.18
C LYS A 817 -11.69 -11.26 3.99
N TYR A 818 -10.48 -10.91 3.57
CA TYR A 818 -9.64 -9.97 4.30
C TYR A 818 -10.22 -8.55 4.28
N ALA A 819 -11.08 -8.25 3.30
CA ALA A 819 -11.92 -7.06 3.25
C ALA A 819 -12.72 -6.84 4.56
N TYR A 820 -13.21 -7.89 5.22
CA TYR A 820 -14.00 -7.72 6.46
C TYR A 820 -13.15 -7.20 7.63
N VAL A 821 -11.86 -7.53 7.67
CA VAL A 821 -10.92 -6.97 8.66
C VAL A 821 -10.75 -5.47 8.42
N GLN A 822 -10.51 -5.08 7.18
CA GLN A 822 -10.40 -3.68 6.76
C GLN A 822 -11.70 -2.88 7.01
N ILE A 823 -12.88 -3.50 6.82
CA ILE A 823 -14.18 -2.91 7.17
C ILE A 823 -14.29 -2.71 8.68
N ALA A 824 -13.82 -3.67 9.49
CA ALA A 824 -13.88 -3.57 10.95
C ALA A 824 -13.05 -2.40 11.48
N VAL A 825 -11.81 -2.28 10.99
CA VAL A 825 -10.85 -1.27 11.44
C VAL A 825 -11.23 0.12 10.91
N TYR A 826 -11.33 0.27 9.58
CA TYR A 826 -11.42 1.59 8.93
C TYR A 826 -12.83 1.99 8.51
N GLY A 827 -13.74 1.04 8.26
CA GLY A 827 -15.15 1.35 7.95
C GLY A 827 -15.38 1.88 6.54
N LYS A 828 -14.52 1.46 5.62
CA LYS A 828 -14.65 1.72 4.18
C LYS A 828 -15.71 0.78 3.58
N ASN A 829 -16.11 1.04 2.34
CA ASN A 829 -16.98 0.13 1.58
C ASN A 829 -16.27 -1.19 1.22
N PHE A 830 -17.03 -2.23 0.88
CA PHE A 830 -16.44 -3.57 0.71
C PHE A 830 -15.40 -3.64 -0.41
N ASN A 831 -15.67 -3.06 -1.58
CA ASN A 831 -14.76 -3.14 -2.72
C ASN A 831 -13.42 -2.42 -2.46
N ARG A 832 -13.45 -1.24 -1.79
CA ARG A 832 -12.23 -0.53 -1.40
C ARG A 832 -11.47 -1.31 -0.33
N SER A 833 -12.16 -1.81 0.68
CA SER A 833 -11.55 -2.68 1.69
C SER A 833 -10.92 -3.96 1.12
N ALA A 834 -11.53 -4.56 0.09
CA ALA A 834 -10.99 -5.72 -0.59
C ALA A 834 -9.72 -5.39 -1.39
N ARG A 835 -9.71 -4.25 -2.09
CA ARG A 835 -8.55 -3.74 -2.83
C ARG A 835 -7.40 -3.43 -1.88
N ASP A 836 -7.65 -2.63 -0.85
CA ASP A 836 -6.65 -2.22 0.15
C ASP A 836 -6.01 -3.46 0.81
N ALA A 837 -6.82 -4.46 1.22
CA ALA A 837 -6.29 -5.71 1.78
C ALA A 837 -5.43 -6.51 0.79
N TRP A 838 -5.77 -6.49 -0.50
CA TRP A 838 -5.02 -7.21 -1.52
C TRP A 838 -3.71 -6.52 -1.87
N GLU A 839 -3.73 -5.19 -2.05
CA GLU A 839 -2.54 -4.36 -2.29
C GLU A 839 -1.54 -4.50 -1.14
N LEU A 840 -2.03 -4.48 0.10
CA LEU A 840 -1.22 -4.69 1.30
C LEU A 840 -0.49 -6.05 1.29
N PHE A 841 -1.17 -7.13 0.87
CA PHE A 841 -0.51 -8.44 0.80
C PHE A 841 0.49 -8.56 -0.35
N GLN A 842 0.29 -7.81 -1.44
CA GLN A 842 1.22 -7.79 -2.57
C GLN A 842 2.48 -6.98 -2.24
N SER A 843 2.35 -5.83 -1.59
CA SER A 843 3.49 -5.00 -1.20
C SER A 843 4.37 -5.67 -0.14
N THR A 844 3.77 -6.42 0.79
CA THR A 844 4.48 -7.05 1.92
C THR A 844 4.93 -8.49 1.65
N GLY A 845 4.44 -9.11 0.55
CA GLY A 845 4.71 -10.52 0.24
C GLY A 845 3.99 -11.54 1.15
N VAL A 846 3.15 -11.09 2.10
CA VAL A 846 2.41 -11.94 3.06
C VAL A 846 1.46 -12.92 2.36
N GLU A 847 1.08 -12.67 1.10
CA GLU A 847 0.34 -13.62 0.27
C GLU A 847 1.03 -15.01 0.16
N ALA A 848 2.37 -15.07 0.26
CA ALA A 848 3.12 -16.31 0.25
C ALA A 848 2.85 -17.15 1.51
N LEU A 849 2.67 -16.49 2.66
CA LEU A 849 2.37 -17.11 3.94
C LEU A 849 0.90 -17.61 3.96
N ILE A 850 -0.02 -16.79 3.46
CA ILE A 850 -1.44 -17.13 3.31
C ILE A 850 -1.63 -18.36 2.40
N ALA A 851 -0.85 -18.48 1.32
CA ALA A 851 -0.92 -19.63 0.43
C ALA A 851 -0.45 -20.95 1.07
N TYR A 852 0.25 -20.86 2.20
CA TYR A 852 0.73 -21.99 3.01
C TYR A 852 -0.21 -22.35 4.16
N ASP A 853 -1.09 -21.43 4.54
CA ASP A 853 -2.06 -21.62 5.61
C ASP A 853 -3.27 -22.44 5.15
N CYS A 854 -3.43 -23.62 5.75
CA CYS A 854 -4.56 -24.50 5.51
C CYS A 854 -5.68 -24.33 6.57
N SER A 855 -5.60 -23.36 7.48
CA SER A 855 -6.54 -23.17 8.59
C SER A 855 -8.01 -23.15 8.13
N GLY A 856 -8.30 -22.36 7.09
CA GLY A 856 -9.64 -22.26 6.52
C GLY A 856 -10.15 -23.56 5.91
N ALA A 857 -9.26 -24.38 5.32
CA ALA A 857 -9.64 -25.68 4.78
C ALA A 857 -9.96 -26.68 5.89
N VAL A 858 -9.18 -26.68 6.98
CA VAL A 858 -9.43 -27.55 8.15
C VAL A 858 -10.77 -27.21 8.82
N ILE A 859 -11.06 -25.92 9.02
CA ILE A 859 -12.34 -25.45 9.57
C ILE A 859 -13.51 -25.85 8.64
N LEU A 860 -13.34 -25.71 7.33
CA LEU A 860 -14.33 -26.13 6.35
C LEU A 860 -14.59 -27.63 6.39
N MET A 861 -13.54 -28.47 6.48
CA MET A 861 -13.69 -29.92 6.57
C MET A 861 -14.47 -30.33 7.82
N GLY A 862 -14.17 -29.74 8.98
CA GLY A 862 -14.94 -29.95 10.21
C GLY A 862 -16.41 -29.56 10.08
N THR A 863 -16.67 -28.44 9.39
CA THR A 863 -18.02 -27.97 9.08
C THR A 863 -18.78 -28.95 8.19
N VAL A 864 -18.14 -29.47 7.14
CA VAL A 864 -18.74 -30.45 6.22
C VAL A 864 -19.02 -31.77 6.93
N VAL A 865 -18.07 -32.30 7.73
CA VAL A 865 -18.29 -33.52 8.53
C VAL A 865 -19.50 -33.35 9.44
N SER A 866 -19.59 -32.22 10.13
CA SER A 866 -20.68 -31.97 11.08
C SER A 866 -22.03 -31.85 10.39
N GLY A 867 -22.08 -31.18 9.23
CA GLY A 867 -23.26 -31.16 8.37
C GLY A 867 -23.66 -32.56 7.94
N LEU A 868 -22.72 -33.35 7.44
CA LEU A 868 -22.98 -34.70 6.98
C LEU A 868 -23.57 -35.58 8.11
N VAL A 869 -22.99 -35.52 9.31
CA VAL A 869 -23.50 -36.24 10.49
C VAL A 869 -24.95 -35.84 10.79
N ALA A 870 -25.25 -34.54 10.86
CA ALA A 870 -26.61 -34.04 11.06
C ALA A 870 -27.58 -34.53 9.97
N GLY A 871 -27.14 -34.51 8.71
CA GLY A 871 -27.90 -35.03 7.57
C GLY A 871 -28.18 -36.53 7.66
N THR A 872 -27.20 -37.35 8.07
CA THR A 872 -27.41 -38.80 8.25
C THR A 872 -28.31 -39.15 9.42
N CYS A 873 -28.20 -38.47 10.56
CA CYS A 873 -29.08 -38.70 11.70
C CYS A 873 -30.55 -38.45 11.32
N ALA A 874 -30.82 -37.31 10.68
CA ALA A 874 -32.16 -36.97 10.20
C ALA A 874 -32.63 -37.91 9.07
N GLY A 875 -31.73 -38.26 8.14
CA GLY A 875 -32.03 -39.15 7.02
C GLY A 875 -32.35 -40.59 7.44
N ILE A 876 -31.62 -41.15 8.41
CA ILE A 876 -31.88 -42.50 8.96
C ILE A 876 -33.25 -42.55 9.63
N TRP A 877 -33.58 -41.54 10.44
CA TRP A 877 -34.91 -41.47 11.06
C TRP A 877 -36.00 -41.32 10.00
N THR A 878 -35.79 -40.43 9.02
CA THR A 878 -36.73 -40.25 7.91
C THR A 878 -36.92 -41.54 7.12
N ARG A 879 -35.88 -42.35 6.93
CA ARG A 879 -35.96 -43.63 6.19
C ARG A 879 -36.92 -44.62 6.84
N ILE A 880 -37.00 -44.63 8.17
CA ILE A 880 -37.87 -45.53 8.92
C ILE A 880 -39.35 -45.14 8.73
N LYS A 881 -39.66 -43.84 8.63
CA LYS A 881 -41.04 -43.34 8.53
C LYS A 881 -41.50 -43.04 7.10
N HIS A 882 -40.64 -42.41 6.30
CA HIS A 882 -40.92 -41.87 4.97
C HIS A 882 -39.73 -42.08 4.01
N PRO A 883 -39.55 -43.28 3.44
CA PRO A 883 -38.39 -43.62 2.61
C PRO A 883 -38.25 -42.72 1.37
N ASP A 884 -39.36 -42.20 0.83
CA ASP A 884 -39.38 -41.38 -0.38
C ASP A 884 -38.87 -39.95 -0.15
N ARG A 885 -38.79 -39.51 1.12
CA ARG A 885 -38.41 -38.14 1.51
C ARG A 885 -37.00 -38.03 2.09
N VAL A 886 -36.28 -39.14 2.19
CA VAL A 886 -34.96 -39.23 2.85
C VAL A 886 -33.95 -38.26 2.26
N MET A 887 -33.85 -38.18 0.93
CA MET A 887 -32.83 -37.33 0.28
C MET A 887 -33.11 -35.84 0.45
N MET A 888 -34.39 -35.44 0.45
CA MET A 888 -34.79 -34.05 0.66
C MET A 888 -34.49 -33.62 2.10
N VAL A 889 -34.95 -34.40 3.08
CA VAL A 889 -34.73 -34.09 4.50
C VAL A 889 -33.25 -34.18 4.85
N GLY A 890 -32.55 -35.24 4.43
CA GLY A 890 -31.13 -35.43 4.70
C GLY A 890 -30.24 -34.32 4.14
N SER A 891 -30.45 -33.90 2.89
CA SER A 891 -29.63 -32.83 2.27
C SER A 891 -29.89 -31.45 2.89
N THR A 892 -31.12 -31.16 3.27
CA THR A 892 -31.48 -29.88 3.93
C THR A 892 -31.00 -29.85 5.39
N SER A 893 -31.11 -30.96 6.11
CA SER A 893 -30.52 -31.13 7.45
C SER A 893 -28.99 -31.02 7.45
N MET A 894 -28.33 -31.48 6.38
CA MET A 894 -26.89 -31.30 6.21
C MET A 894 -26.49 -29.83 6.16
N LEU A 895 -27.22 -29.01 5.38
CA LEU A 895 -26.99 -27.56 5.29
C LEU A 895 -27.18 -26.86 6.65
N MET A 896 -28.21 -27.24 7.41
CA MET A 896 -28.44 -26.68 8.76
C MET A 896 -27.25 -26.96 9.69
N GLY A 897 -26.74 -28.21 9.68
CA GLY A 897 -25.57 -28.58 10.47
C GLY A 897 -24.31 -27.80 10.07
N MET A 898 -24.08 -27.61 8.77
CA MET A 898 -22.94 -26.82 8.28
C MET A 898 -23.02 -25.35 8.74
N ILE A 899 -24.19 -24.73 8.72
CA ILE A 899 -24.31 -23.31 9.11
C ILE A 899 -24.08 -23.13 10.61
N LEU A 900 -24.59 -24.04 11.45
CA LEU A 900 -24.39 -23.98 12.90
C LEU A 900 -22.91 -24.13 13.28
N VAL A 901 -22.21 -25.10 12.70
CA VAL A 901 -20.78 -25.29 12.96
C VAL A 901 -19.94 -24.17 12.34
N GLY A 902 -20.31 -23.68 11.16
CA GLY A 902 -19.66 -22.54 10.52
C GLY A 902 -19.72 -21.27 11.39
N LEU A 903 -20.90 -20.96 11.96
CA LEU A 903 -21.07 -19.82 12.88
C LEU A 903 -20.25 -19.96 14.16
N ALA A 904 -20.14 -21.18 14.70
CA ALA A 904 -19.32 -21.43 15.87
C ALA A 904 -17.83 -21.21 15.57
N THR A 905 -17.35 -21.75 14.45
CA THR A 905 -15.92 -21.76 14.10
C THR A 905 -15.42 -20.45 13.46
N VAL A 906 -16.32 -19.60 12.95
CA VAL A 906 -15.93 -18.33 12.32
C VAL A 906 -15.13 -17.42 13.25
N VAL A 907 -15.35 -17.48 14.56
CA VAL A 907 -14.60 -16.68 15.54
C VAL A 907 -13.10 -16.94 15.44
N VAL A 908 -12.71 -18.22 15.29
CA VAL A 908 -11.30 -18.61 15.14
C VAL A 908 -10.79 -18.23 13.76
N GLU A 909 -11.57 -18.43 12.68
CA GLU A 909 -11.17 -17.99 11.33
C GLU A 909 -10.93 -16.47 11.28
N SER A 910 -11.71 -15.70 12.04
CA SER A 910 -11.62 -14.24 12.10
C SER A 910 -10.37 -13.76 12.82
N ALA A 911 -9.93 -14.48 13.86
CA ALA A 911 -8.65 -14.20 14.51
C ALA A 911 -7.47 -14.49 13.57
N VAL A 912 -7.50 -15.61 12.83
CA VAL A 912 -6.47 -15.95 11.85
C VAL A 912 -6.34 -14.88 10.78
N THR A 913 -7.46 -14.45 10.16
CA THR A 913 -7.44 -13.40 9.13
C THR A 913 -6.95 -12.06 9.65
N SER A 914 -7.31 -11.72 10.87
CA SER A 914 -6.91 -10.46 11.49
C SER A 914 -5.43 -10.45 11.81
N ILE A 915 -4.87 -11.56 12.28
CA ILE A 915 -3.41 -11.71 12.51
C ILE A 915 -2.63 -11.48 11.23
N TYR A 916 -3.06 -12.03 10.08
CA TYR A 916 -2.36 -11.81 8.81
C TYR A 916 -2.43 -10.35 8.34
N ILE A 917 -3.56 -9.68 8.52
CA ILE A 917 -3.67 -8.25 8.19
C ILE A 917 -2.82 -7.41 9.14
N CYS A 918 -2.87 -7.66 10.45
CA CYS A 918 -2.04 -6.93 11.41
C CYS A 918 -0.55 -7.14 11.14
N TYR A 919 -0.13 -8.37 10.84
CA TYR A 919 1.26 -8.66 10.48
C TYR A 919 1.70 -7.96 9.19
N ALA A 920 0.78 -7.79 8.23
CA ALA A 920 1.06 -7.10 6.99
C ALA A 920 1.04 -5.56 7.15
N GLU A 921 0.19 -5.01 8.02
CA GLU A 921 0.13 -3.57 8.30
C GLU A 921 1.30 -3.11 9.18
N ASP A 922 1.53 -3.81 10.29
CA ASP A 922 2.61 -3.53 11.23
C ASP A 922 3.05 -4.83 11.96
N PRO A 923 4.17 -5.44 11.55
CA PRO A 923 4.69 -6.66 12.18
C PRO A 923 5.00 -6.50 13.68
N VAL A 924 5.28 -5.26 14.14
CA VAL A 924 5.65 -4.95 15.53
C VAL A 924 4.47 -5.23 16.48
N LEU A 925 3.22 -5.11 15.99
CA LEU A 925 2.03 -5.46 16.77
C LEU A 925 2.01 -6.93 17.19
N ILE A 926 2.41 -7.83 16.28
CA ILE A 926 2.50 -9.26 16.56
C ILE A 926 3.73 -9.55 17.43
N GLN A 927 4.85 -8.86 17.20
CA GLN A 927 6.06 -8.99 18.01
C GLN A 927 5.81 -8.61 19.48
N ARG A 928 5.10 -7.51 19.73
CA ARG A 928 4.72 -7.05 21.08
C ARG A 928 3.80 -8.05 21.78
N TRP A 929 2.88 -8.66 21.03
CA TRP A 929 1.93 -9.64 21.58
C TRP A 929 2.56 -11.02 21.82
N ASP A 930 3.36 -11.52 20.88
CA ASP A 930 3.98 -12.85 20.92
C ASP A 930 5.24 -12.90 20.03
N ALA A 931 6.38 -12.49 20.59
CA ALA A 931 7.67 -12.43 19.88
C ALA A 931 8.12 -13.80 19.32
N GLU A 932 7.82 -14.91 20.01
CA GLU A 932 8.17 -16.25 19.53
C GLU A 932 7.36 -16.61 18.28
N PHE A 933 6.08 -16.24 18.25
CA PHE A 933 5.22 -16.43 17.09
C PHE A 933 5.64 -15.53 15.92
N PHE A 934 5.99 -14.27 16.20
CA PHE A 934 6.52 -13.34 15.21
C PHE A 934 7.77 -13.90 14.49
N ASN A 935 8.77 -14.37 15.24
CA ASN A 935 10.00 -14.93 14.67
C ASN A 935 9.71 -16.10 13.71
N LYS A 936 8.80 -17.00 14.09
CA LYS A 936 8.39 -18.13 13.24
C LYS A 936 7.63 -17.70 11.98
N MET A 937 6.83 -16.63 12.06
CA MET A 937 6.16 -16.06 10.87
C MET A 937 7.16 -15.41 9.92
N SER A 938 8.10 -14.62 10.47
CA SER A 938 9.14 -13.92 9.70
C SER A 938 10.09 -14.89 9.00
N GLU A 939 10.59 -15.89 9.72
CA GLU A 939 11.46 -16.94 9.16
C GLU A 939 10.77 -17.67 7.99
N MET A 940 9.50 -18.06 8.18
CA MET A 940 8.75 -18.75 7.14
C MET A 940 8.48 -17.87 5.93
N LEU A 941 8.24 -16.57 6.11
CA LEU A 941 8.07 -15.63 5.01
C LEU A 941 9.38 -15.45 4.23
N HIS A 942 10.49 -15.24 4.94
CA HIS A 942 11.81 -15.06 4.34
C HIS A 942 12.24 -16.27 3.48
N GLN A 943 12.11 -17.49 4.02
CA GLN A 943 12.38 -18.72 3.27
C GLN A 943 11.56 -18.82 1.97
N ARG A 944 10.33 -18.31 1.97
CA ARG A 944 9.42 -18.39 0.81
C ARG A 944 9.73 -17.35 -0.25
N LEU A 945 10.10 -16.15 0.15
CA LEU A 945 10.53 -15.11 -0.78
C LEU A 945 11.82 -15.55 -1.49
N GLN A 946 12.79 -16.12 -0.76
CA GLN A 946 14.00 -16.71 -1.32
C GLN A 946 13.71 -17.86 -2.30
N HIS A 947 12.76 -18.75 -1.98
CA HIS A 947 12.36 -19.83 -2.88
C HIS A 947 11.66 -19.32 -4.16
N ARG A 948 10.83 -18.28 -4.06
CA ARG A 948 10.21 -17.65 -5.24
C ARG A 948 11.25 -16.99 -6.14
N SER A 949 12.21 -16.29 -5.54
CA SER A 949 13.33 -15.66 -6.26
C SER A 949 14.17 -16.70 -7.01
N SER A 950 14.64 -17.75 -6.34
CA SER A 950 15.43 -18.81 -6.98
C SER A 950 14.69 -19.55 -8.11
N ARG A 951 13.38 -19.78 -7.96
CA ARG A 951 12.55 -20.37 -9.02
C ARG A 951 12.37 -19.44 -10.21
N ALA A 952 12.23 -18.12 -9.98
CA ALA A 952 12.18 -17.14 -11.07
C ALA A 952 13.49 -17.16 -11.87
N THR A 953 14.63 -17.16 -11.18
CA THR A 953 15.96 -17.25 -11.80
C THR A 953 16.10 -18.51 -12.65
N GLN A 954 15.72 -19.69 -12.15
CA GLN A 954 15.77 -20.95 -12.93
C GLN A 954 14.88 -20.93 -14.18
N VAL A 955 13.68 -20.35 -14.11
CA VAL A 955 12.79 -20.21 -15.27
C VAL A 955 13.41 -19.27 -16.30
N PHE A 956 14.01 -18.17 -15.89
CA PHE A 956 14.74 -17.28 -16.78
C PHE A 956 15.93 -17.99 -17.46
N THR A 957 16.75 -18.75 -16.72
CA THR A 957 17.88 -19.50 -17.29
C THR A 957 17.44 -20.55 -18.31
N SER A 958 16.41 -21.34 -18.01
CA SER A 958 15.87 -22.36 -18.94
C SER A 958 15.28 -21.77 -20.23
N ARG A 959 14.82 -20.52 -20.19
CA ARG A 959 14.28 -19.80 -21.36
C ARG A 959 15.39 -19.24 -22.26
N PHE A 960 16.55 -18.93 -21.68
CA PHE A 960 17.76 -18.56 -22.42
C PHE A 960 18.39 -19.77 -23.12
N ASP A 961 18.49 -20.91 -22.44
CA ASP A 961 19.07 -22.15 -23.02
C ASP A 961 18.24 -22.73 -24.17
N SER A 962 16.94 -22.44 -24.22
CA SER A 962 16.05 -22.84 -25.33
C SER A 962 16.04 -21.87 -26.51
N GLN A 963 16.73 -20.72 -26.42
CA GLN A 963 16.84 -19.73 -27.50
C GLN A 963 18.23 -19.67 -28.16
N THR A 964 19.20 -20.44 -27.68
CA THR A 964 20.48 -20.65 -28.37
C THR A 964 20.35 -21.76 -29.43
N PRO A 965 20.47 -21.47 -30.73
CA PRO A 965 20.64 -22.51 -31.74
C PRO A 965 22.03 -23.12 -31.58
N GLU A 966 22.11 -24.43 -31.40
CA GLU A 966 23.35 -25.20 -31.56
C GLU A 966 23.87 -25.00 -33.00
N ASN A 967 24.88 -24.13 -33.15
CA ASN A 967 25.72 -24.04 -34.34
C ASN A 967 27.18 -24.18 -33.90
N THR A 968 27.61 -25.43 -33.78
CA THR A 968 29.00 -25.97 -33.93
C THR A 968 28.84 -27.47 -33.67
N VAL A 969 28.95 -28.37 -34.66
CA VAL A 969 30.13 -28.71 -35.48
C VAL A 969 29.71 -29.12 -36.89
#